data_AF-A0A3N9WLY8-F1
#
_entry.id   AF-A0A3N9WLY8-F1
#
_cell.length_a   1.000
_cell.length_b   1.000
_cell.length_c   1.000
_cell.angle_alpha   90.00
_cell.angle_beta   90.00
_cell.angle_gamma   90.00
#
_symmetry.space_group_name_H-M   'P 1'
#
loop_
_entity.id
_entity.type
_entity.pdbx_description
1 polymer ?
#
loop_
_entity_poly.entity_id
_entity_poly.type
_entity_poly.pdbx_seq_one_letter_code
_entity_poly.pdbx_strand_id
1 'polypeptide(L)'
;MSAAISFSAEHGLWMLPRGQLRIDCATWVRARFNEFVELELLRHGSGSRNEWIDVVVALVPRPDNEYNPKAISIAQPITYGGSYRDRHMAFVYDADHGLVGGDRFHDLAEAAQAAEIGCHARLRAGQADGELQLWVSSPGEALALIDDFLSRREDRTDGALVTAVPGMDHIPPARAEQAVLLEAQAENHVRQWRLDPPADVSSTPLRVQQQSVFGNHLVYVVNQAGGRIGQLKDEVLFLDDERHRRAALDALERAGIPQHDAVVGDWFPDAVLVHRGARWLLKPRGAEPSMGWYDPETEVLHVHADAYREPAEILLRRHGIVPVATRWAAPDPEQFLRHLGVADRYAAESRRASELAEQQVWRMWARHRDVFPNGLADLSPLRWTDEKENRIFAEDGTYWLHHDSYYLRDVESLFGPHDHGEYRHGQKPVPCRLCGRDALTATRRAEPGAKSLAYCSGCARKAVKGFLVDRGCDESWEPLAVWCLQQLAAELGGPPSQAQIPRLVSTVEPAAADRAMLIRMHVPRARVRRAVAGAEQRAPLIWADWLKRAGLLGDGVQLARGTVTVASDGHLCRSLLERHIDDFLTANGIAHEVEPYWPYDPDLNTTGLRADWLLDDGTYVEAWGLPDEPAYASKMERKVELAARTGIRLVGVTSADLGNLHNVFASWIIGEPRPVPSVVFGKPDDPRLQRPRKPGSPAPRATNPSANAETRAARLERCRRAVALQEAGMNRAAIGAELGMGPDAVKALLRDGKFYAAPDSDPARRQLAVDAHEAQSRGMTKDQFRQARALAPPKAHECWKDADVLFERHAG
;
A
#
# COMPACT_ATOMS: atom_id res chain seq x y z
N MET A 1 14.43 -2.82 -58.03
CA MET A 1 13.15 -3.24 -57.44
C MET A 1 12.73 -2.14 -56.49
N SER A 2 11.60 -1.47 -56.72
CA SER A 2 11.13 -0.40 -55.83
C SER A 2 10.89 -0.99 -54.45
N ALA A 3 11.51 -0.44 -53.42
CA ALA A 3 11.16 -0.75 -52.04
C ALA A 3 9.67 -0.44 -51.87
N ALA A 4 8.89 -1.36 -51.30
CA ALA A 4 7.47 -1.20 -51.08
C ALA A 4 7.09 -1.89 -49.76
N ILE A 5 6.06 -1.36 -49.09
CA ILE A 5 5.48 -2.01 -47.90
C ILE A 5 4.85 -3.34 -48.34
N SER A 6 5.21 -4.43 -47.67
CA SER A 6 4.79 -5.79 -48.07
C SER A 6 4.47 -6.66 -46.87
N PHE A 7 3.56 -7.62 -47.02
CA PHE A 7 3.16 -8.49 -45.92
C PHE A 7 4.14 -9.67 -45.73
N SER A 8 4.64 -9.86 -44.51
CA SER A 8 5.48 -10.99 -44.12
C SER A 8 4.64 -12.06 -43.42
N ALA A 9 4.42 -13.20 -44.09
CA ALA A 9 3.71 -14.34 -43.52
C ALA A 9 4.47 -14.98 -42.34
N GLU A 10 5.81 -14.93 -42.35
CA GLU A 10 6.66 -15.46 -41.26
C GLU A 10 6.43 -14.72 -39.92
N HIS A 11 6.22 -13.40 -39.98
CA HIS A 11 6.12 -12.56 -38.80
C HIS A 11 4.69 -12.07 -38.52
N GLY A 12 3.77 -12.23 -39.47
CA GLY A 12 2.39 -11.72 -39.38
C GLY A 12 2.28 -10.19 -39.43
N LEU A 13 3.20 -9.51 -40.14
CA LEU A 13 3.37 -8.05 -40.13
C LEU A 13 3.37 -7.45 -41.54
N TRP A 14 2.94 -6.20 -41.68
CA TRP A 14 3.23 -5.37 -42.85
C TRP A 14 4.60 -4.70 -42.69
N MET A 15 5.59 -5.12 -43.48
CA MET A 15 6.97 -4.71 -43.34
C MET A 15 7.26 -3.39 -44.04
N LEU A 16 7.79 -2.42 -43.29
CA LEU A 16 8.56 -1.31 -43.85
C LEU A 16 9.85 -1.86 -44.48
N PRO A 17 10.23 -1.41 -45.69
CA PRO A 17 11.48 -1.82 -46.30
C PRO A 17 12.67 -1.40 -45.43
N ARG A 18 13.72 -2.23 -45.42
CA ARG A 18 14.95 -1.95 -44.66
C ARG A 18 15.64 -0.72 -45.26
N GLY A 19 15.57 0.41 -44.54
CA GLY A 19 16.28 1.63 -44.93
C GLY A 19 17.75 1.63 -44.49
N GLN A 20 18.47 2.69 -44.83
CA GLN A 20 19.91 2.82 -44.54
C GLN A 20 20.20 3.62 -43.25
N LEU A 21 19.24 4.38 -42.75
CA LEU A 21 19.39 5.16 -41.51
C LEU A 21 19.15 4.27 -40.30
N ARG A 22 19.84 4.59 -39.20
CA ARG A 22 19.66 3.92 -37.91
C ARG A 22 19.25 4.94 -36.87
N ILE A 23 18.23 4.59 -36.10
CA ILE A 23 17.79 5.39 -34.95
C ILE A 23 17.85 4.54 -33.68
N ASP A 24 18.32 5.14 -32.60
CA ASP A 24 18.34 4.54 -31.27
C ASP A 24 16.95 4.62 -30.64
N CYS A 25 16.61 3.65 -29.80
CA CYS A 25 15.30 3.60 -29.15
C CYS A 25 15.43 3.46 -27.63
N ALA A 26 14.49 4.05 -26.91
CA ALA A 26 14.46 3.98 -25.44
C ALA A 26 13.91 2.63 -25.00
N THR A 27 14.75 1.76 -24.42
CA THR A 27 14.30 0.47 -23.87
C THR A 27 13.63 0.68 -22.52
N TRP A 28 12.40 0.18 -22.36
CA TRP A 28 11.56 0.47 -21.19
C TRP A 28 11.39 -0.73 -20.25
N VAL A 29 11.36 -1.95 -20.80
CA VAL A 29 11.17 -3.20 -20.01
C VAL A 29 12.35 -4.14 -20.19
N ARG A 30 13.38 -3.99 -19.35
CA ARG A 30 14.64 -4.77 -19.43
C ARG A 30 14.42 -6.29 -19.47
N ALA A 31 13.45 -6.81 -18.71
CA ALA A 31 13.17 -8.24 -18.67
C ALA A 31 12.65 -8.76 -20.03
N ARG A 32 11.67 -8.08 -20.62
CA ARG A 32 11.09 -8.45 -21.93
C ARG A 32 12.06 -8.21 -23.08
N PHE A 33 12.83 -7.13 -23.01
CA PHE A 33 13.89 -6.86 -23.97
C PHE A 33 14.96 -7.97 -23.97
N ASN A 34 15.48 -8.32 -22.79
CA ASN A 34 16.49 -9.38 -22.68
C ASN A 34 15.93 -10.74 -23.08
N GLU A 35 14.68 -11.05 -22.72
CA GLU A 35 13.99 -12.26 -23.17
C GLU A 35 13.92 -12.35 -24.70
N PHE A 36 13.59 -11.24 -25.37
CA PHE A 36 13.60 -11.19 -26.84
C PHE A 36 14.99 -11.43 -27.42
N VAL A 37 16.03 -10.79 -26.86
CA VAL A 37 17.42 -10.98 -27.29
C VAL A 37 17.84 -12.44 -27.21
N GLU A 38 17.55 -13.12 -26.08
CA GLU A 38 17.92 -14.52 -25.88
C GLU A 38 17.18 -15.45 -26.86
N LEU A 39 15.90 -15.19 -27.13
CA LEU A 39 15.12 -15.96 -28.12
C LEU A 39 15.69 -15.81 -29.53
N GLU A 40 16.09 -14.60 -29.91
CA GLU A 40 16.67 -14.33 -31.23
C GLU A 40 18.11 -14.86 -31.33
N LEU A 41 18.93 -14.79 -30.27
CA LEU A 41 20.24 -15.46 -30.22
C LEU A 41 20.11 -16.98 -30.49
N LEU A 42 19.12 -17.62 -29.87
CA LEU A 42 18.84 -19.04 -30.07
C LEU A 42 18.37 -19.34 -31.50
N ARG A 43 17.57 -18.46 -32.10
CA ARG A 43 17.08 -18.60 -33.49
C ARG A 43 18.19 -18.40 -34.53
N HIS A 44 19.10 -17.46 -34.30
CA HIS A 44 20.17 -17.11 -35.24
C HIS A 44 21.40 -18.02 -35.15
N GLY A 45 21.48 -18.90 -34.14
CA GLY A 45 22.58 -19.87 -33.98
C GLY A 45 23.94 -19.22 -33.72
N SER A 46 23.96 -17.95 -33.34
CA SER A 46 25.15 -17.11 -33.20
C SER A 46 25.17 -16.41 -31.85
N GLY A 47 26.29 -16.56 -31.12
CA GLY A 47 26.89 -15.43 -30.42
C GLY A 47 26.57 -15.21 -28.94
N SER A 48 27.51 -14.55 -28.29
CA SER A 48 27.43 -14.09 -26.89
C SER A 48 26.53 -12.85 -26.77
N ARG A 49 26.02 -12.56 -25.56
CA ARG A 49 25.09 -11.45 -25.25
C ARG A 49 25.53 -10.07 -25.77
N ASN A 50 26.83 -9.87 -26.00
CA ASN A 50 27.43 -8.60 -26.45
C ASN A 50 27.47 -8.39 -27.98
N GLU A 51 26.93 -9.30 -28.77
CA GLU A 51 26.87 -9.15 -30.23
C GLU A 51 25.55 -8.50 -30.69
N TRP A 52 25.61 -7.76 -31.80
CA TRP A 52 24.42 -7.20 -32.44
C TRP A 52 23.74 -8.28 -33.28
N ILE A 53 22.43 -8.42 -33.11
CA ILE A 53 21.60 -9.38 -33.82
C ILE A 53 20.57 -8.62 -34.63
N ASP A 54 20.47 -8.93 -35.91
CA ASP A 54 19.44 -8.38 -36.78
C ASP A 54 18.12 -9.11 -36.53
N VAL A 55 17.04 -8.36 -36.28
CA VAL A 55 15.72 -8.89 -35.92
C VAL A 55 14.61 -8.10 -36.62
N VAL A 56 13.37 -8.55 -36.44
CA VAL A 56 12.17 -7.81 -36.85
C VAL A 56 11.36 -7.46 -35.60
N VAL A 57 10.88 -6.23 -35.53
CA VAL A 57 10.03 -5.73 -34.43
C VAL A 57 8.74 -5.14 -34.99
N ALA A 58 7.70 -5.10 -34.16
CA ALA A 58 6.44 -4.42 -34.47
C ALA A 58 6.48 -2.97 -33.96
N LEU A 59 6.01 -2.04 -34.79
CA LEU A 59 5.79 -0.64 -34.46
C LEU A 59 4.29 -0.41 -34.24
N VAL A 60 3.95 0.14 -33.08
CA VAL A 60 2.56 0.23 -32.61
C VAL A 60 2.23 1.66 -32.20
N PRO A 61 1.27 2.33 -32.86
CA PRO A 61 0.85 3.68 -32.48
C PRO A 61 0.18 3.69 -31.10
N ARG A 62 0.37 4.76 -30.34
CA ARG A 62 -0.15 4.95 -28.97
C ARG A 62 -0.99 6.24 -28.87
N PRO A 63 -2.15 6.31 -29.55
CA PRO A 63 -3.08 7.44 -29.39
C PRO A 63 -3.63 7.54 -27.96
N ASP A 64 -3.54 6.46 -27.18
CA ASP A 64 -3.90 6.38 -25.77
C ASP A 64 -2.86 7.00 -24.82
N ASN A 65 -1.72 7.49 -25.33
CA ASN A 65 -0.70 8.13 -24.51
C ASN A 65 -1.09 9.59 -24.19
N GLU A 66 -1.39 9.84 -22.91
CA GLU A 66 -1.82 11.15 -22.40
C GLU A 66 -0.76 12.26 -22.54
N TYR A 67 0.53 11.91 -22.66
CA TYR A 67 1.61 12.87 -22.83
C TYR A 67 1.88 13.20 -24.31
N ASN A 68 1.88 12.18 -25.18
CA ASN A 68 2.06 12.37 -26.62
C ASN A 68 1.19 11.36 -27.41
N PRO A 69 0.04 11.77 -27.98
CA PRO A 69 -0.86 10.88 -28.72
C PRO A 69 -0.25 10.36 -30.05
N LYS A 70 0.90 10.89 -30.48
CA LYS A 70 1.66 10.42 -31.65
C LYS A 70 2.76 9.43 -31.27
N ALA A 71 2.83 9.01 -30.01
CA ALA A 71 3.88 8.10 -29.55
C ALA A 71 3.84 6.75 -30.29
N ILE A 72 5.02 6.24 -30.64
CA ILE A 72 5.17 4.94 -31.31
C ILE A 72 5.93 4.00 -30.37
N SER A 73 5.25 2.93 -29.98
CA SER A 73 5.77 1.82 -29.20
C SER A 73 6.45 0.80 -30.12
N ILE A 74 7.48 0.15 -29.61
CA ILE A 74 8.19 -0.96 -30.24
C ILE A 74 7.88 -2.22 -29.44
N ALA A 75 7.38 -3.24 -30.13
CA ALA A 75 6.97 -4.50 -29.54
C ALA A 75 7.60 -5.69 -30.28
N GLN A 76 7.64 -6.85 -29.64
CA GLN A 76 7.91 -8.11 -30.33
C GLN A 76 6.84 -8.33 -31.42
N PRO A 77 7.16 -9.03 -32.53
CA PRO A 77 6.17 -9.40 -33.54
C PRO A 77 4.97 -10.14 -32.95
N ILE A 78 3.79 -9.98 -33.56
CA ILE A 78 2.54 -10.61 -33.10
C ILE A 78 2.62 -12.15 -33.03
N THR A 79 3.53 -12.79 -33.76
CA THR A 79 3.82 -14.23 -33.69
C THR A 79 4.39 -14.69 -32.35
N TYR A 80 4.88 -13.77 -31.52
CA TYR A 80 5.24 -14.03 -30.12
C TYR A 80 4.00 -14.10 -29.18
N GLY A 81 2.82 -13.78 -29.70
CA GLY A 81 1.54 -13.86 -28.99
C GLY A 81 1.26 -12.66 -28.08
N GLY A 82 0.01 -12.54 -27.63
CA GLY A 82 -0.41 -11.53 -26.65
C GLY A 82 -0.90 -10.19 -27.20
N SER A 83 -1.05 -9.17 -26.34
CA SER A 83 -1.33 -7.78 -26.77
C SER A 83 -0.02 -7.03 -27.06
N TYR A 84 -0.10 -5.92 -27.78
CA TYR A 84 1.06 -5.06 -28.01
C TYR A 84 1.67 -4.52 -26.71
N ARG A 85 0.89 -4.38 -25.63
CA ARG A 85 1.37 -3.96 -24.31
C ARG A 85 2.23 -5.02 -23.64
N ASP A 86 1.91 -6.29 -23.87
CA ASP A 86 2.64 -7.42 -23.30
C ASP A 86 3.96 -7.70 -24.04
N ARG A 87 3.95 -7.43 -25.35
CA ARG A 87 5.11 -7.53 -26.23
C ARG A 87 5.98 -6.28 -26.23
N HIS A 88 5.59 -5.23 -25.52
CA HIS A 88 6.27 -3.93 -25.54
C HIS A 88 7.70 -4.04 -25.00
N MET A 89 8.64 -3.43 -25.73
CA MET A 89 10.08 -3.46 -25.41
C MET A 89 10.68 -2.07 -25.29
N ALA A 90 10.29 -1.15 -26.18
CA ALA A 90 10.93 0.15 -26.31
C ALA A 90 9.98 1.19 -26.94
N PHE A 91 10.41 2.44 -27.03
CA PHE A 91 9.71 3.51 -27.76
C PHE A 91 10.65 4.20 -28.74
N VAL A 92 10.07 4.76 -29.81
CA VAL A 92 10.75 5.70 -30.69
C VAL A 92 10.74 7.07 -30.02
N TYR A 93 11.90 7.74 -29.95
CA TYR A 93 11.99 9.10 -29.41
C TYR A 93 11.15 10.08 -30.24
N ASP A 94 10.52 11.06 -29.56
CA ASP A 94 9.68 12.07 -30.22
C ASP A 94 10.41 12.82 -31.34
N ALA A 95 11.72 13.08 -31.16
CA ALA A 95 12.55 13.73 -32.17
C ALA A 95 12.72 12.90 -33.47
N ASP A 96 12.55 11.57 -33.38
CA ASP A 96 12.79 10.63 -34.47
C ASP A 96 11.48 10.12 -35.14
N HIS A 97 10.30 10.58 -34.70
CA HIS A 97 9.02 10.15 -35.27
C HIS A 97 8.92 10.42 -36.78
N GLY A 98 9.51 11.53 -37.26
CA GLY A 98 9.55 11.85 -38.69
C GLY A 98 10.30 10.80 -39.55
N LEU A 99 11.22 10.03 -38.95
CA LEU A 99 11.99 8.99 -39.65
C LEU A 99 11.21 7.68 -39.84
N VAL A 100 10.13 7.47 -39.09
CA VAL A 100 9.23 6.32 -39.20
C VAL A 100 7.91 6.65 -39.91
N GLY A 101 7.78 7.86 -40.46
CA GLY A 101 6.60 8.32 -41.20
C GLY A 101 5.81 9.44 -40.54
N GLY A 102 6.20 9.89 -39.34
CA GLY A 102 5.57 10.99 -38.62
C GLY A 102 4.06 10.79 -38.44
N ASP A 103 3.29 11.84 -38.69
CA ASP A 103 1.83 11.84 -38.54
C ASP A 103 1.14 10.78 -39.42
N ARG A 104 1.71 10.49 -40.60
CA ARG A 104 1.16 9.52 -41.57
C ARG A 104 1.32 8.06 -41.14
N PHE A 105 2.17 7.78 -40.15
CA PHE A 105 2.35 6.42 -39.65
C PHE A 105 1.06 5.87 -38.99
N HIS A 106 0.28 6.73 -38.33
CA HIS A 106 -0.99 6.32 -37.73
C HIS A 106 -2.02 5.93 -38.79
N ASP A 107 -2.10 6.69 -39.89
CA ASP A 107 -2.95 6.37 -41.04
C ASP A 107 -2.55 5.02 -41.67
N LEU A 108 -1.24 4.76 -41.78
CA LEU A 108 -0.72 3.46 -42.23
C LEU A 108 -1.17 2.31 -41.31
N ALA A 109 -1.04 2.50 -39.99
CA ALA A 109 -1.41 1.48 -39.01
C ALA A 109 -2.91 1.20 -38.99
N GLU A 110 -3.75 2.23 -39.12
CA GLU A 110 -5.20 2.08 -39.26
C GLU A 110 -5.55 1.34 -40.56
N ALA A 111 -4.90 1.71 -41.66
CA ALA A 111 -5.06 1.04 -42.95
C ALA A 111 -4.55 -0.41 -42.96
N ALA A 112 -3.80 -0.86 -41.96
CA ALA A 112 -3.31 -2.24 -41.87
C ALA A 112 -4.32 -3.24 -41.28
N GLN A 113 -5.52 -2.80 -40.86
CA GLN A 113 -6.66 -3.65 -40.44
C GLN A 113 -6.28 -4.81 -39.51
N ALA A 114 -5.80 -4.47 -38.30
CA ALA A 114 -5.39 -5.38 -37.23
C ALA A 114 -4.07 -6.16 -37.44
N ALA A 115 -3.44 -6.08 -38.61
CA ALA A 115 -2.04 -6.48 -38.76
C ALA A 115 -1.10 -5.35 -38.31
N GLU A 116 -0.06 -5.69 -37.56
CA GLU A 116 0.92 -4.70 -37.07
C GLU A 116 1.93 -4.31 -38.16
N ILE A 117 2.52 -3.12 -38.04
CA ILE A 117 3.57 -2.65 -38.94
C ILE A 117 4.92 -3.14 -38.45
N GLY A 118 5.67 -3.87 -39.27
CA GLY A 118 6.99 -4.39 -38.95
C GLY A 118 8.11 -3.47 -39.40
N CYS A 119 9.20 -3.44 -38.64
CA CYS A 119 10.43 -2.73 -38.96
C CYS A 119 11.64 -3.64 -38.73
N HIS A 120 12.64 -3.54 -39.61
CA HIS A 120 13.92 -4.18 -39.39
C HIS A 120 14.66 -3.48 -38.27
N ALA A 121 15.19 -4.24 -37.33
CA ALA A 121 15.91 -3.72 -36.18
C ALA A 121 17.20 -4.50 -35.95
N ARG A 122 18.05 -3.98 -35.08
CA ARG A 122 19.10 -4.76 -34.45
C ARG A 122 19.07 -4.55 -32.95
N LEU A 123 19.42 -5.59 -32.22
CA LEU A 123 19.45 -5.57 -30.76
C LEU A 123 20.75 -6.14 -30.21
N ARG A 124 21.11 -5.72 -28.99
CA ARG A 124 22.26 -6.22 -28.25
C ARG A 124 21.95 -6.20 -26.75
N ALA A 125 22.28 -7.29 -26.04
CA ALA A 125 22.11 -7.37 -24.58
C ALA A 125 23.39 -6.95 -23.85
N GLY A 126 23.48 -5.70 -23.41
CA GLY A 126 24.59 -5.23 -22.58
C GLY A 126 24.48 -5.68 -21.12
N GLN A 127 25.62 -5.61 -20.40
CA GLN A 127 25.72 -5.93 -18.97
C GLN A 127 24.85 -5.01 -18.08
N ALA A 128 24.70 -3.74 -18.48
CA ALA A 128 23.89 -2.73 -17.79
C ALA A 128 22.58 -2.38 -18.52
N ASP A 129 22.60 -2.35 -19.86
CA ASP A 129 21.48 -1.97 -20.73
C ASP A 129 21.33 -2.79 -21.99
N GLY A 130 20.08 -2.96 -22.41
CA GLY A 130 19.75 -3.48 -23.73
C GLY A 130 19.70 -2.34 -24.76
N GLU A 131 20.37 -2.50 -25.89
CA GLU A 131 20.38 -1.51 -26.97
C GLU A 131 19.52 -1.99 -28.14
N LEU A 132 18.62 -1.12 -28.62
CA LEU A 132 17.76 -1.37 -29.78
C LEU A 132 17.94 -0.26 -30.81
N GLN A 133 18.14 -0.65 -32.07
CA GLN A 133 18.19 0.29 -33.19
C GLN A 133 17.28 -0.14 -34.33
N LEU A 134 16.47 0.77 -34.84
CA LEU A 134 15.63 0.55 -36.02
C LEU A 134 16.38 0.93 -37.29
N TRP A 135 16.14 0.18 -38.36
CA TRP A 135 16.60 0.50 -39.71
C TRP A 135 15.46 1.16 -40.47
N VAL A 136 15.59 2.46 -40.70
CA VAL A 136 14.54 3.31 -41.26
C VAL A 136 14.99 3.97 -42.55
N SER A 137 14.04 4.25 -43.43
CA SER A 137 14.26 5.03 -44.65
C SER A 137 14.46 6.51 -44.31
N SER A 138 14.87 7.31 -45.30
CA SER A 138 14.84 8.77 -45.11
C SER A 138 13.39 9.25 -44.88
N PRO A 139 13.15 10.37 -44.16
CA PRO A 139 11.79 10.83 -43.87
C PRO A 139 10.92 10.99 -45.13
N GLY A 140 11.49 11.55 -46.20
CA GLY A 140 10.77 11.73 -47.47
C GLY A 140 10.45 10.40 -48.17
N GLU A 141 11.33 9.40 -48.06
CA GLU A 141 11.10 8.08 -48.61
C GLU A 141 10.06 7.30 -47.79
N ALA A 142 10.11 7.39 -46.45
CA ALA A 142 9.11 6.79 -45.57
C ALA A 142 7.70 7.33 -45.86
N LEU A 143 7.56 8.65 -46.04
CA LEU A 143 6.30 9.27 -46.45
C LEU A 143 5.82 8.79 -47.82
N ALA A 144 6.72 8.77 -48.82
CA ALA A 144 6.38 8.31 -50.16
C ALA A 144 5.91 6.83 -50.17
N LEU A 145 6.53 5.98 -49.35
CA LEU A 145 6.13 4.57 -49.19
C LEU A 145 4.76 4.41 -48.54
N ILE A 146 4.47 5.23 -47.53
CA ILE A 146 3.17 5.25 -46.85
C ILE A 146 2.07 5.73 -47.81
N ASP A 147 2.30 6.83 -48.52
CA ASP A 147 1.32 7.39 -49.45
C ASP A 147 1.06 6.45 -50.65
N ASP A 148 2.09 5.76 -51.15
CA ASP A 148 1.95 4.72 -52.17
C ASP A 148 1.14 3.51 -51.64
N PHE A 149 1.35 3.09 -50.39
CA PHE A 149 0.57 2.02 -49.78
C PHE A 149 -0.91 2.39 -49.60
N LEU A 150 -1.18 3.61 -49.11
CA LEU A 150 -2.54 4.10 -48.87
C LEU A 150 -3.30 4.29 -50.19
N SER A 151 -2.66 4.84 -51.22
CA SER A 151 -3.28 5.07 -52.54
C SER A 151 -3.62 3.78 -53.29
N ARG A 152 -2.79 2.72 -53.19
CA ARG A 152 -3.07 1.41 -53.82
C ARG A 152 -4.25 0.67 -53.20
N ARG A 153 -4.72 1.09 -52.03
CA ARG A 153 -5.79 0.41 -51.30
C ARG A 153 -7.17 0.94 -51.67
N GLU A 154 -7.29 2.21 -52.06
CA GLU A 154 -8.54 2.78 -52.60
C GLU A 154 -9.02 2.03 -53.85
N ASP A 155 -8.11 1.37 -54.58
CA ASP A 155 -8.40 0.52 -55.76
C ASP A 155 -8.78 -0.94 -55.43
N ARG A 156 -8.72 -1.37 -54.16
CA ARG A 156 -8.98 -2.77 -53.74
C ARG A 156 -10.22 -2.88 -52.85
N THR A 157 -11.39 -2.55 -53.40
CA THR A 157 -12.67 -3.01 -52.86
C THR A 157 -12.94 -4.44 -53.33
N ASP A 158 -12.41 -5.45 -52.62
CA ASP A 158 -13.00 -6.81 -52.60
C ASP A 158 -12.42 -7.72 -51.49
N GLY A 159 -13.24 -7.91 -50.45
CA GLY A 159 -13.55 -9.10 -49.64
C GLY A 159 -12.64 -10.33 -49.43
N ALA A 160 -11.36 -10.40 -49.81
CA ALA A 160 -10.65 -11.70 -49.89
C ALA A 160 -9.33 -11.83 -49.08
N LEU A 161 -9.21 -11.20 -47.91
CA LEU A 161 -8.04 -11.39 -47.02
C LEU A 161 -8.43 -11.45 -45.53
N VAL A 162 -9.50 -12.17 -45.22
CA VAL A 162 -9.81 -12.61 -43.85
C VAL A 162 -10.30 -14.06 -43.94
N THR A 163 -9.37 -15.02 -44.07
CA THR A 163 -9.54 -16.46 -43.77
C THR A 163 -8.40 -17.27 -44.41
N ALA A 164 -7.19 -17.15 -43.88
CA ALA A 164 -6.16 -18.20 -43.94
C ALA A 164 -4.96 -17.73 -43.11
N VAL A 165 -4.85 -18.21 -41.87
CA VAL A 165 -3.53 -18.43 -41.28
C VAL A 165 -3.20 -19.87 -41.66
N PRO A 166 -2.31 -20.12 -42.63
CA PRO A 166 -1.87 -21.48 -42.95
C PRO A 166 -1.13 -22.07 -41.75
N GLY A 167 -1.31 -23.38 -41.54
CA GLY A 167 -0.89 -24.10 -40.36
C GLY A 167 0.63 -24.20 -40.13
N MET A 168 0.96 -24.27 -38.84
CA MET A 168 1.80 -25.26 -38.15
C MET A 168 3.18 -25.73 -38.67
N ASP A 169 3.74 -25.25 -39.78
CA ASP A 169 4.96 -25.94 -40.31
C ASP A 169 6.32 -25.45 -39.81
N HIS A 170 6.39 -24.41 -38.96
CA HIS A 170 7.66 -24.02 -38.33
C HIS A 170 7.53 -23.70 -36.83
N ILE A 171 7.20 -24.72 -36.05
CA ILE A 171 7.49 -24.72 -34.60
C ILE A 171 8.94 -25.19 -34.45
N PRO A 172 9.86 -24.41 -33.82
CA PRO A 172 11.22 -24.88 -33.55
C PRO A 172 11.19 -26.22 -32.79
N PRO A 173 12.10 -27.17 -33.06
CA PRO A 173 12.07 -28.52 -32.48
C PRO A 173 11.90 -28.54 -30.96
N ALA A 174 12.57 -27.61 -30.26
CA ALA A 174 12.48 -27.47 -28.81
C ALA A 174 11.10 -27.02 -28.28
N ARG A 175 10.33 -26.23 -29.05
CA ARG A 175 8.95 -25.84 -28.69
C ARG A 175 7.96 -26.99 -28.89
N ALA A 176 8.18 -27.82 -29.91
CA ALA A 176 7.38 -29.02 -30.12
C ALA A 176 7.62 -30.06 -29.01
N GLU A 177 8.88 -30.30 -28.64
CA GLU A 177 9.23 -31.17 -27.51
C GLU A 177 8.65 -30.67 -26.18
N GLN A 178 8.73 -29.36 -25.92
CA GLN A 178 8.11 -28.78 -24.72
C GLN A 178 6.59 -28.89 -24.73
N ALA A 179 5.93 -28.66 -25.87
CA ALA A 179 4.48 -28.81 -25.97
C ALA A 179 4.03 -30.24 -25.63
N VAL A 180 4.76 -31.26 -26.09
CA VAL A 180 4.50 -32.68 -25.75
C VAL A 180 4.67 -32.95 -24.25
N LEU A 181 5.72 -32.40 -23.63
CA LEU A 181 5.94 -32.55 -22.19
C LEU A 181 4.87 -31.86 -21.34
N LEU A 182 4.44 -30.67 -21.76
CA LEU A 182 3.37 -29.93 -21.08
C LEU A 182 2.02 -30.62 -21.23
N GLU A 183 1.75 -31.22 -22.39
CA GLU A 183 0.56 -32.04 -22.61
C GLU A 183 0.54 -33.24 -21.64
N ALA A 184 1.63 -34.01 -21.58
CA ALA A 184 1.73 -35.16 -20.67
C ALA A 184 1.62 -34.77 -19.18
N GLN A 185 2.19 -33.62 -18.79
CA GLN A 185 2.03 -33.09 -17.43
C GLN A 185 0.58 -32.68 -17.14
N ALA A 186 -0.06 -32.01 -18.10
CA ALA A 186 -1.45 -31.59 -17.99
C ALA A 186 -2.39 -32.80 -17.85
N GLU A 187 -2.21 -33.84 -18.69
CA GLU A 187 -2.97 -35.08 -18.59
C GLU A 187 -2.83 -35.73 -17.20
N ASN A 188 -1.62 -35.75 -16.64
CA ASN A 188 -1.41 -36.32 -15.31
C ASN A 188 -2.10 -35.49 -14.21
N HIS A 189 -2.00 -34.16 -14.23
CA HIS A 189 -2.71 -33.31 -13.27
C HIS A 189 -4.22 -33.49 -13.35
N VAL A 190 -4.79 -33.46 -14.54
CA VAL A 190 -6.24 -33.63 -14.74
C VAL A 190 -6.69 -35.01 -14.28
N ARG A 191 -5.88 -36.04 -14.55
CA ARG A 191 -6.14 -37.39 -14.03
C ARG A 191 -6.14 -37.42 -12.49
N GLN A 192 -5.19 -36.76 -11.82
CA GLN A 192 -5.16 -36.69 -10.36
C GLN A 192 -6.38 -35.97 -9.79
N TRP A 193 -6.76 -34.82 -10.37
CA TRP A 193 -7.95 -34.08 -9.94
C TRP A 193 -9.24 -34.89 -10.12
N ARG A 194 -9.31 -35.75 -11.12
CA ARG A 194 -10.48 -36.63 -11.31
C ARG A 194 -10.50 -37.81 -10.34
N LEU A 195 -9.34 -38.30 -9.90
CA LEU A 195 -9.23 -39.40 -8.94
C LEU A 195 -9.49 -38.93 -7.50
N ASP A 196 -9.02 -37.74 -7.14
CA ASP A 196 -9.18 -37.12 -5.83
C ASP A 196 -9.61 -35.66 -6.00
N PRO A 197 -10.90 -35.41 -6.31
CA PRO A 197 -11.39 -34.07 -6.55
C PRO A 197 -11.31 -33.21 -5.28
N PRO A 198 -10.89 -31.93 -5.39
CA PRO A 198 -10.87 -31.02 -4.26
C PRO A 198 -12.26 -30.86 -3.65
N ALA A 199 -12.37 -31.13 -2.36
CA ALA A 199 -13.58 -30.83 -1.60
C ALA A 199 -13.50 -29.42 -0.99
N ASP A 200 -14.66 -28.75 -0.90
CA ASP A 200 -14.77 -27.48 -0.19
C ASP A 200 -14.36 -27.64 1.28
N VAL A 201 -13.63 -26.66 1.82
CA VAL A 201 -13.15 -26.68 3.21
C VAL A 201 -14.17 -25.98 4.12
N SER A 202 -14.80 -26.75 5.00
CA SER A 202 -15.88 -26.31 5.91
C SER A 202 -15.41 -25.60 7.20
N SER A 203 -14.10 -25.46 7.46
CA SER A 203 -13.63 -25.43 8.85
C SER A 203 -13.51 -24.06 9.54
N THR A 204 -13.68 -22.91 8.86
CA THR A 204 -13.55 -21.61 9.54
C THR A 204 -14.50 -20.53 8.99
N PRO A 205 -15.28 -19.83 9.84
CA PRO A 205 -16.13 -18.73 9.37
C PRO A 205 -15.27 -17.60 8.82
N LEU A 206 -15.43 -17.29 7.53
CA LEU A 206 -14.81 -16.13 6.89
C LEU A 206 -15.64 -14.86 7.13
N ARG A 207 -14.97 -13.71 7.03
CA ARG A 207 -15.60 -12.39 7.14
C ARG A 207 -15.11 -11.48 6.03
N VAL A 208 -15.89 -10.45 5.75
CA VAL A 208 -15.54 -9.41 4.77
C VAL A 208 -14.90 -8.23 5.51
N GLN A 209 -13.81 -7.74 4.95
CA GLN A 209 -13.17 -6.50 5.37
C GLN A 209 -13.15 -5.54 4.19
N GLN A 210 -13.83 -4.40 4.34
CA GLN A 210 -13.82 -3.32 3.36
C GLN A 210 -12.78 -2.27 3.77
N GLN A 211 -11.97 -1.82 2.83
CA GLN A 211 -11.04 -0.70 3.00
C GLN A 211 -11.24 0.28 1.85
N SER A 212 -11.35 1.57 2.17
CA SER A 212 -11.40 2.62 1.15
C SER A 212 -10.06 3.35 1.17
N VAL A 213 -9.33 3.31 0.06
CA VAL A 213 -8.01 3.93 -0.08
C VAL A 213 -7.98 4.75 -1.36
N PHE A 214 -7.86 6.08 -1.25
CA PHE A 214 -7.88 7.01 -2.40
C PHE A 214 -9.07 6.80 -3.35
N GLY A 215 -10.28 6.63 -2.80
CA GLY A 215 -11.50 6.39 -3.59
C GLY A 215 -11.66 4.96 -4.12
N ASN A 216 -10.64 4.10 -4.00
CA ASN A 216 -10.75 2.69 -4.35
C ASN A 216 -11.34 1.89 -3.19
N HIS A 217 -12.53 1.33 -3.39
CA HIS A 217 -13.14 0.36 -2.47
C HIS A 217 -12.52 -1.01 -2.69
N LEU A 218 -11.71 -1.44 -1.72
CA LEU A 218 -11.09 -2.75 -1.68
C LEU A 218 -11.91 -3.66 -0.76
N VAL A 219 -12.34 -4.80 -1.27
CA VAL A 219 -13.10 -5.79 -0.50
C VAL A 219 -12.24 -7.04 -0.35
N TYR A 220 -11.92 -7.39 0.90
CA TYR A 220 -11.13 -8.57 1.24
C TYR A 220 -11.98 -9.62 1.93
N VAL A 221 -11.75 -10.88 1.58
CA VAL A 221 -12.24 -12.03 2.35
C VAL A 221 -11.12 -12.45 3.28
N VAL A 222 -11.38 -12.41 4.58
CA VAL A 222 -10.38 -12.69 5.63
C VAL A 222 -10.88 -13.77 6.58
N ASN A 223 -9.94 -14.50 7.18
CA ASN A 223 -10.24 -15.44 8.26
C ASN A 223 -10.52 -14.70 9.58
N GLN A 224 -10.84 -15.45 10.64
CA GLN A 224 -11.10 -14.87 11.97
C GLN A 224 -9.91 -14.12 12.59
N ALA A 225 -8.68 -14.46 12.20
CA ALA A 225 -7.47 -13.76 12.63
C ALA A 225 -7.18 -12.49 11.78
N GLY A 226 -7.96 -12.23 10.73
CA GLY A 226 -7.75 -11.10 9.81
C GLY A 226 -6.75 -11.39 8.69
N GLY A 227 -6.27 -12.63 8.57
CA GLY A 227 -5.47 -13.08 7.44
C GLY A 227 -6.30 -13.12 6.16
N ARG A 228 -5.79 -12.54 5.08
CA ARG A 228 -6.47 -12.51 3.78
C ARG A 228 -6.49 -13.89 3.12
N ILE A 229 -7.68 -14.33 2.76
CA ILE A 229 -7.96 -15.57 2.02
C ILE A 229 -8.28 -15.27 0.55
N GLY A 230 -8.87 -14.11 0.29
CA GLY A 230 -9.20 -13.66 -1.06
C GLY A 230 -9.52 -12.18 -1.13
N GLN A 231 -9.84 -11.72 -2.34
CA GLN A 231 -10.19 -10.34 -2.61
C GLN A 231 -11.18 -10.25 -3.76
N LEU A 232 -12.08 -9.27 -3.69
CA LEU A 232 -12.88 -8.85 -4.83
C LEU A 232 -12.08 -7.81 -5.62
N LYS A 233 -12.01 -8.00 -6.93
CA LYS A 233 -11.39 -7.03 -7.84
C LYS A 233 -12.12 -7.08 -9.17
N ASP A 234 -12.43 -5.91 -9.74
CA ASP A 234 -13.18 -5.79 -10.99
C ASP A 234 -14.48 -6.62 -10.94
N GLU A 235 -15.19 -6.56 -9.80
CA GLU A 235 -16.40 -7.35 -9.50
C GLU A 235 -16.23 -8.88 -9.48
N VAL A 236 -15.00 -9.39 -9.61
CA VAL A 236 -14.68 -10.83 -9.58
C VAL A 236 -13.97 -11.23 -8.30
N LEU A 237 -14.40 -12.35 -7.70
CA LEU A 237 -13.77 -12.94 -6.51
C LEU A 237 -12.54 -13.77 -6.88
N PHE A 238 -11.37 -13.36 -6.39
CA PHE A 238 -10.11 -14.09 -6.49
C PHE A 238 -9.75 -14.69 -5.13
N LEU A 239 -9.54 -16.00 -5.08
CA LEU A 239 -9.17 -16.73 -3.87
C LEU A 239 -7.75 -17.28 -3.98
N ASP A 240 -7.06 -17.35 -2.85
CA ASP A 240 -5.76 -18.03 -2.77
C ASP A 240 -5.93 -19.57 -2.77
N ASP A 241 -7.15 -20.06 -2.51
CA ASP A 241 -7.54 -21.48 -2.52
C ASP A 241 -9.04 -21.60 -2.84
N GLU A 242 -9.38 -22.21 -3.98
CA GLU A 242 -10.74 -22.34 -4.50
C GLU A 242 -11.67 -23.22 -3.65
N ARG A 243 -11.11 -24.03 -2.76
CA ARG A 243 -11.90 -24.82 -1.79
C ARG A 243 -12.55 -23.95 -0.71
N HIS A 244 -12.13 -22.70 -0.55
CA HIS A 244 -12.79 -21.75 0.35
C HIS A 244 -13.94 -20.99 -0.32
N ARG A 245 -14.25 -21.25 -1.60
CA ARG A 245 -15.22 -20.43 -2.35
C ARG A 245 -16.59 -20.39 -1.69
N ARG A 246 -17.16 -21.52 -1.28
CA ARG A 246 -18.46 -21.54 -0.60
C ARG A 246 -18.46 -20.65 0.65
N ALA A 247 -17.48 -20.83 1.55
CA ALA A 247 -17.36 -20.03 2.77
C ALA A 247 -17.12 -18.52 2.48
N ALA A 248 -16.44 -18.20 1.38
CA ALA A 248 -16.18 -16.82 0.97
C ALA A 248 -17.45 -16.16 0.41
N LEU A 249 -18.22 -16.88 -0.42
CA LEU A 249 -19.51 -16.44 -0.93
C LEU A 249 -20.50 -16.20 0.22
N ASP A 250 -20.61 -17.14 1.17
CA ASP A 250 -21.47 -16.99 2.36
C ASP A 250 -21.07 -15.76 3.20
N ALA A 251 -19.78 -15.41 3.24
CA ALA A 251 -19.30 -14.22 3.93
C ALA A 251 -19.65 -12.93 3.17
N LEU A 252 -19.53 -12.94 1.85
CA LEU A 252 -19.85 -11.81 0.97
C LEU A 252 -21.36 -11.54 0.92
N GLU A 253 -22.18 -12.60 0.85
CA GLU A 253 -23.63 -12.49 0.90
C GLU A 253 -24.12 -11.91 2.24
N ARG A 254 -23.57 -12.38 3.37
CA ARG A 254 -23.85 -11.78 4.70
C ARG A 254 -23.43 -10.31 4.80
N ALA A 255 -22.46 -9.88 4.01
CA ALA A 255 -22.02 -8.49 3.91
C ALA A 255 -22.81 -7.66 2.89
N GLY A 256 -23.84 -8.25 2.23
CA GLY A 256 -24.65 -7.57 1.22
C GLY A 256 -23.96 -7.41 -0.14
N ILE A 257 -22.94 -8.23 -0.42
CA ILE A 257 -22.18 -8.23 -1.69
C ILE A 257 -22.45 -9.56 -2.39
N PRO A 258 -23.57 -9.70 -3.11
CA PRO A 258 -23.84 -10.93 -3.84
C PRO A 258 -22.77 -11.14 -4.90
N GLN A 259 -22.38 -12.40 -5.10
CA GLN A 259 -21.41 -12.81 -6.11
C GLN A 259 -21.97 -14.00 -6.88
N HIS A 260 -21.53 -14.16 -8.12
CA HIS A 260 -21.99 -15.25 -8.95
C HIS A 260 -21.40 -16.58 -8.44
N ASP A 261 -22.26 -17.56 -8.20
CA ASP A 261 -21.91 -18.94 -7.91
C ASP A 261 -22.62 -19.83 -8.92
N ALA A 262 -22.04 -19.97 -10.11
CA ALA A 262 -22.50 -21.00 -11.01
C ALA A 262 -22.12 -22.34 -10.38
N VAL A 263 -23.12 -23.17 -10.06
CA VAL A 263 -22.89 -24.57 -9.69
C VAL A 263 -22.38 -25.28 -10.95
N VAL A 264 -21.07 -25.39 -11.10
CA VAL A 264 -20.44 -26.05 -12.25
C VAL A 264 -20.14 -27.49 -11.89
N GLY A 265 -21.09 -28.39 -12.17
CA GLY A 265 -20.89 -29.85 -12.08
C GLY A 265 -20.57 -30.40 -10.68
N ASP A 266 -20.06 -31.64 -10.65
CA ASP A 266 -19.75 -32.40 -9.42
C ASP A 266 -18.30 -32.24 -8.94
N TRP A 267 -17.46 -31.48 -9.67
CA TRP A 267 -16.04 -31.32 -9.37
C TRP A 267 -15.46 -30.02 -9.95
N PHE A 268 -14.33 -29.56 -9.41
CA PHE A 268 -13.55 -28.43 -9.94
C PHE A 268 -12.05 -28.76 -9.87
N PRO A 269 -11.20 -28.18 -10.75
CA PRO A 269 -9.77 -28.43 -10.69
C PRO A 269 -9.14 -27.83 -9.43
N ASP A 270 -8.05 -28.45 -8.94
CA ASP A 270 -7.23 -27.85 -7.88
C ASP A 270 -6.35 -26.72 -8.45
N ALA A 271 -7.01 -25.65 -8.87
CA ALA A 271 -6.41 -24.51 -9.55
C ALA A 271 -7.06 -23.21 -9.09
N VAL A 272 -6.39 -22.09 -9.30
CA VAL A 272 -6.82 -20.76 -8.88
C VAL A 272 -6.71 -19.77 -10.04
N LEU A 273 -7.60 -18.78 -10.04
CA LEU A 273 -7.51 -17.63 -10.93
C LEU A 273 -6.68 -16.53 -10.27
N VAL A 274 -5.72 -15.94 -10.99
CA VAL A 274 -4.82 -14.91 -10.48
C VAL A 274 -4.87 -13.67 -11.37
N HIS A 275 -5.23 -12.53 -10.79
CA HIS A 275 -5.21 -11.24 -11.48
C HIS A 275 -3.77 -10.79 -11.77
N ARG A 276 -3.42 -10.58 -13.05
CA ARG A 276 -2.11 -10.08 -13.51
C ARG A 276 -2.27 -9.01 -14.59
N GLY A 277 -2.44 -7.77 -14.14
CA GLY A 277 -2.55 -6.63 -15.07
C GLY A 277 -3.82 -6.77 -15.91
N ALA A 278 -3.69 -6.78 -17.23
CA ALA A 278 -4.81 -6.92 -18.15
C ALA A 278 -5.30 -8.37 -18.33
N ARG A 279 -4.57 -9.39 -17.84
CA ARG A 279 -4.93 -10.80 -18.02
C ARG A 279 -5.13 -11.51 -16.69
N TRP A 280 -5.92 -12.57 -16.70
CA TRP A 280 -6.13 -13.44 -15.55
C TRP A 280 -5.47 -14.79 -15.81
N LEU A 281 -4.46 -15.14 -15.02
CA LEU A 281 -3.75 -16.41 -15.14
C LEU A 281 -4.54 -17.53 -14.45
N LEU A 282 -4.59 -18.71 -15.08
CA LEU A 282 -5.13 -19.93 -14.50
C LEU A 282 -3.97 -20.79 -14.03
N LYS A 283 -3.84 -21.01 -12.72
CA LYS A 283 -2.67 -21.69 -12.13
C LYS A 283 -3.09 -22.91 -11.29
N PRO A 284 -2.55 -24.11 -11.54
CA PRO A 284 -2.67 -25.24 -10.63
C PRO A 284 -2.14 -24.91 -9.23
N ARG A 285 -2.82 -25.35 -8.17
CA ARG A 285 -2.40 -25.08 -6.80
C ARG A 285 -1.10 -25.84 -6.49
N GLY A 286 -0.05 -25.10 -6.15
CA GLY A 286 1.25 -25.67 -5.77
C GLY A 286 2.09 -26.24 -6.92
N ALA A 287 1.63 -26.13 -8.17
CA ALA A 287 2.39 -26.59 -9.34
C ALA A 287 2.67 -25.44 -10.32
N GLU A 288 3.82 -25.55 -10.98
CA GLU A 288 4.14 -24.80 -12.19
C GLU A 288 4.34 -25.81 -13.32
N PRO A 289 3.91 -25.49 -14.54
CA PRO A 289 3.48 -24.16 -15.00
C PRO A 289 1.97 -23.87 -14.94
N SER A 290 1.56 -22.66 -15.32
CA SER A 290 0.14 -22.28 -15.47
C SER A 290 -0.56 -23.12 -16.54
N MET A 291 -1.89 -23.24 -16.42
CA MET A 291 -2.74 -23.87 -17.43
C MET A 291 -2.88 -22.99 -18.68
N GLY A 292 -2.82 -21.68 -18.47
CA GLY A 292 -3.09 -20.68 -19.49
C GLY A 292 -3.50 -19.33 -18.88
N TRP A 293 -4.13 -18.49 -19.69
CA TRP A 293 -4.67 -17.21 -19.25
C TRP A 293 -5.98 -16.88 -19.95
N TYR A 294 -6.79 -16.07 -19.29
CA TYR A 294 -7.99 -15.47 -19.83
C TYR A 294 -7.74 -13.96 -20.04
N ASP A 295 -8.17 -13.46 -21.19
CA ASP A 295 -8.16 -12.04 -21.51
C ASP A 295 -9.58 -11.47 -21.37
N PRO A 296 -9.86 -10.62 -20.36
CA PRO A 296 -11.17 -10.02 -20.16
C PRO A 296 -11.58 -9.02 -21.25
N GLU A 297 -10.65 -8.47 -22.03
CA GLU A 297 -10.96 -7.49 -23.09
C GLU A 297 -11.42 -8.19 -24.37
N THR A 298 -10.74 -9.30 -24.72
CA THR A 298 -11.09 -10.10 -25.92
C THR A 298 -12.02 -11.27 -25.61
N GLU A 299 -12.23 -11.57 -24.32
CA GLU A 299 -12.99 -12.72 -23.80
C GLU A 299 -12.46 -14.09 -24.25
N VAL A 300 -11.20 -14.15 -24.71
CA VAL A 300 -10.56 -15.37 -25.19
C VAL A 300 -9.78 -16.07 -24.08
N LEU A 301 -10.02 -17.37 -23.92
CA LEU A 301 -9.20 -18.27 -23.10
C LEU A 301 -8.06 -18.83 -23.94
N HIS A 302 -6.83 -18.68 -23.45
CA HIS A 302 -5.64 -19.29 -24.03
C HIS A 302 -5.16 -20.41 -23.12
N VAL A 303 -4.96 -21.62 -23.67
CA VAL A 303 -4.45 -22.79 -22.94
C VAL A 303 -3.13 -23.27 -23.53
N HIS A 304 -2.23 -23.74 -22.67
CA HIS A 304 -0.91 -24.23 -23.08
C HIS A 304 -0.90 -25.71 -23.47
N ALA A 305 -1.91 -26.46 -23.03
CA ALA A 305 -2.11 -27.88 -23.29
C ALA A 305 -3.61 -28.14 -23.50
N ASP A 306 -3.97 -29.04 -24.41
CA ASP A 306 -5.38 -29.31 -24.73
C ASP A 306 -6.08 -30.01 -23.55
N ALA A 307 -5.38 -30.88 -22.81
CA ALA A 307 -5.88 -31.49 -21.58
C ALA A 307 -6.37 -30.48 -20.53
N TYR A 308 -5.86 -29.24 -20.52
CA TYR A 308 -6.32 -28.19 -19.60
C TYR A 308 -7.56 -27.43 -20.07
N ARG A 309 -8.04 -27.63 -21.30
CA ARG A 309 -9.19 -26.92 -21.85
C ARG A 309 -10.43 -27.02 -20.96
N GLU A 310 -10.90 -28.23 -20.69
CA GLU A 310 -12.09 -28.46 -19.86
C GLU A 310 -11.90 -27.94 -18.42
N PRO A 311 -10.82 -28.30 -17.69
CA PRO A 311 -10.56 -27.76 -16.36
C PRO A 311 -10.52 -26.21 -16.32
N ALA A 312 -9.90 -25.57 -17.30
CA ALA A 312 -9.82 -24.12 -17.39
C ALA A 312 -11.20 -23.48 -17.56
N GLU A 313 -12.03 -24.05 -18.42
CA GLU A 313 -13.41 -23.59 -18.61
C GLU A 313 -14.27 -23.82 -17.37
N ILE A 314 -14.11 -24.95 -16.67
CA ILE A 314 -14.79 -25.22 -15.39
C ILE A 314 -14.41 -24.15 -14.36
N LEU A 315 -13.12 -23.84 -14.23
CA LEU A 315 -12.63 -22.81 -13.33
C LEU A 315 -13.21 -21.44 -13.68
N LEU A 316 -13.16 -21.01 -14.95
CA LEU A 316 -13.76 -19.73 -15.36
C LEU A 316 -15.26 -19.65 -15.12
N ARG A 317 -16.01 -20.72 -15.40
CA ARG A 317 -17.46 -20.75 -15.15
C ARG A 317 -17.77 -20.64 -13.65
N ARG A 318 -16.94 -21.20 -12.77
CA ARG A 318 -17.04 -21.05 -11.31
C ARG A 318 -16.83 -19.60 -10.85
N HIS A 319 -16.22 -18.77 -11.69
CA HIS A 319 -16.11 -17.31 -11.52
C HIS A 319 -17.17 -16.52 -12.30
N GLY A 320 -18.16 -17.19 -12.92
CA GLY A 320 -19.20 -16.56 -13.74
C GLY A 320 -18.76 -16.12 -15.12
N ILE A 321 -17.63 -16.65 -15.62
CA ILE A 321 -17.03 -16.27 -16.90
C ILE A 321 -17.23 -17.40 -17.90
N VAL A 322 -17.72 -17.06 -19.10
CA VAL A 322 -17.81 -17.98 -20.23
C VAL A 322 -16.98 -17.40 -21.37
N PRO A 323 -15.82 -17.99 -21.73
CA PRO A 323 -15.00 -17.46 -22.80
C PRO A 323 -15.70 -17.60 -24.17
N VAL A 324 -15.54 -16.60 -25.04
CA VAL A 324 -16.12 -16.62 -26.40
C VAL A 324 -15.36 -17.57 -27.33
N ALA A 325 -14.09 -17.82 -27.04
CA ALA A 325 -13.26 -18.79 -27.74
C ALA A 325 -12.16 -19.35 -26.83
N THR A 326 -11.79 -20.61 -27.06
CA THR A 326 -10.64 -21.24 -26.41
C THR A 326 -9.57 -21.57 -27.45
N ARG A 327 -8.41 -20.94 -27.35
CA ARG A 327 -7.28 -21.08 -28.28
C ARG A 327 -6.10 -21.78 -27.62
N TRP A 328 -5.40 -22.58 -28.41
CA TRP A 328 -4.07 -23.03 -28.01
C TRP A 328 -3.09 -21.85 -28.09
N ALA A 329 -2.20 -21.75 -27.12
CA ALA A 329 -1.11 -20.79 -27.12
C ALA A 329 0.19 -21.46 -26.68
N ALA A 330 1.27 -21.12 -27.38
CA ALA A 330 2.61 -21.52 -26.97
C ALA A 330 2.85 -21.09 -25.50
N PRO A 331 3.67 -21.84 -24.75
CA PRO A 331 4.04 -21.50 -23.37
C PRO A 331 4.52 -20.04 -23.32
N ASP A 332 4.13 -19.31 -22.27
CA ASP A 332 4.67 -17.95 -22.06
C ASP A 332 6.21 -18.03 -22.12
N PRO A 333 6.89 -17.08 -22.78
CA PRO A 333 8.32 -17.20 -23.02
C PRO A 333 9.16 -17.34 -21.73
N GLU A 334 8.67 -16.90 -20.56
CA GLU A 334 9.29 -17.19 -19.25
C GLU A 334 9.31 -18.69 -18.92
N GLN A 335 8.25 -19.41 -19.27
CA GLN A 335 8.08 -20.86 -19.09
C GLN A 335 8.87 -21.66 -20.13
N PHE A 336 8.98 -21.15 -21.36
CA PHE A 336 9.87 -21.71 -22.38
C PHE A 336 11.34 -21.60 -21.95
N LEU A 337 11.75 -20.45 -21.42
CA LEU A 337 13.09 -20.23 -20.87
C LEU A 337 13.38 -21.09 -19.64
N ARG A 338 12.38 -21.39 -18.79
CA ARG A 338 12.52 -22.37 -17.68
C ARG A 338 12.80 -23.77 -18.18
N HIS A 339 12.06 -24.24 -19.18
CA HIS A 339 12.26 -25.58 -19.75
C HIS A 339 13.65 -25.76 -20.37
N LEU A 340 14.19 -24.73 -21.02
CA LEU A 340 15.57 -24.73 -21.52
C LEU A 340 16.65 -24.62 -20.42
N GLY A 341 16.27 -24.53 -19.15
CA GLY A 341 17.20 -24.31 -18.02
C GLY A 341 17.82 -22.92 -17.99
N VAL A 342 17.35 -22.01 -18.86
CA VAL A 342 17.86 -20.63 -18.99
C VAL A 342 17.28 -19.75 -17.88
N ALA A 343 15.98 -19.85 -17.62
CA ALA A 343 15.36 -19.13 -16.51
C ALA A 343 15.79 -19.68 -15.14
N ASP A 344 16.31 -20.91 -15.03
CA ASP A 344 16.97 -21.37 -13.80
C ASP A 344 18.36 -20.77 -13.64
N ARG A 345 19.10 -20.44 -14.72
CA ARG A 345 20.31 -19.61 -14.62
C ARG A 345 19.99 -18.19 -14.19
N TYR A 346 18.95 -17.55 -14.76
CA TYR A 346 18.50 -16.24 -14.30
C TYR A 346 17.86 -16.25 -12.93
N ALA A 347 17.10 -17.28 -12.58
CA ALA A 347 16.53 -17.43 -11.26
C ALA A 347 17.60 -17.91 -10.29
N ALA A 348 18.72 -18.51 -10.69
CA ALA A 348 19.87 -18.78 -9.81
C ALA A 348 20.80 -17.57 -9.71
N GLU A 349 20.88 -16.68 -10.70
CA GLU A 349 21.57 -15.39 -10.67
C GLU A 349 20.74 -14.32 -9.97
N SER A 350 19.42 -14.38 -10.10
CA SER A 350 18.43 -13.48 -9.49
C SER A 350 17.94 -14.03 -8.15
N ARG A 351 17.96 -15.35 -7.90
CA ARG A 351 18.02 -15.91 -6.52
C ARG A 351 19.40 -15.74 -5.96
N ARG A 352 20.53 -15.83 -6.68
CA ARG A 352 21.80 -15.33 -6.11
C ARG A 352 21.73 -13.86 -5.83
N ALA A 353 21.10 -13.02 -6.64
CA ALA A 353 21.00 -11.58 -6.40
C ALA A 353 19.93 -11.23 -5.37
N SER A 354 18.85 -12.02 -5.25
CA SER A 354 17.77 -11.87 -4.25
C SER A 354 18.10 -12.55 -2.95
N GLU A 355 18.76 -13.71 -2.93
CA GLU A 355 19.44 -14.31 -1.78
C GLU A 355 20.66 -13.47 -1.43
N LEU A 356 21.43 -12.88 -2.35
CA LEU A 356 22.42 -11.84 -2.00
C LEU A 356 21.74 -10.55 -1.57
N ALA A 357 20.48 -10.25 -1.89
CA ALA A 357 19.75 -9.05 -1.44
C ALA A 357 18.97 -9.27 -0.13
N GLU A 358 18.55 -10.50 0.15
CA GLU A 358 17.87 -10.98 1.37
C GLU A 358 18.90 -11.48 2.41
N GLN A 359 20.04 -12.02 1.96
CA GLN A 359 21.27 -12.24 2.73
C GLN A 359 22.27 -11.06 2.61
N GLN A 360 21.90 -9.96 1.93
CA GLN A 360 22.66 -8.70 2.02
C GLN A 360 22.46 -8.18 3.42
N VAL A 361 23.38 -8.59 4.28
CA VAL A 361 23.99 -7.72 5.26
C VAL A 361 24.09 -6.31 4.68
N TRP A 362 23.15 -5.44 5.04
CA TRP A 362 23.16 -4.03 4.63
C TRP A 362 24.28 -3.35 5.40
N ARG A 363 25.40 -3.11 4.71
CA ARG A 363 26.59 -2.51 5.30
C ARG A 363 26.42 -0.99 5.44
N MET A 364 26.53 -0.51 6.67
CA MET A 364 26.60 0.91 7.00
C MET A 364 27.94 1.21 7.64
N TRP A 365 28.39 2.45 7.52
CA TRP A 365 29.60 2.88 8.21
C TRP A 365 29.48 2.69 9.72
N ALA A 366 30.50 2.09 10.34
CA ALA A 366 30.50 1.78 11.77
C ALA A 366 30.28 3.02 12.66
N ARG A 367 30.70 4.21 12.22
CA ARG A 367 30.45 5.50 12.90
C ARG A 367 28.97 5.81 13.17
N HIS A 368 28.05 5.18 12.43
CA HIS A 368 26.62 5.37 12.59
C HIS A 368 25.99 4.42 13.62
N ARG A 369 26.76 3.46 14.14
CA ARG A 369 26.30 2.50 15.15
C ARG A 369 25.87 3.19 16.44
N ASP A 370 26.58 4.25 16.81
CA ASP A 370 26.37 5.01 18.06
C ASP A 370 25.07 5.82 18.08
N VAL A 371 24.35 5.89 16.95
CA VAL A 371 22.98 6.42 16.88
C VAL A 371 22.04 5.65 17.81
N PHE A 372 22.26 4.34 17.97
CA PHE A 372 21.39 3.46 18.75
C PHE A 372 21.98 3.21 20.14
N PRO A 373 21.31 3.65 21.22
CA PRO A 373 21.80 3.43 22.57
C PRO A 373 21.65 1.97 23.02
N ASN A 374 22.34 1.60 24.10
CA ASN A 374 22.07 0.38 24.88
C ASN A 374 22.02 -0.94 24.08
N GLY A 375 22.88 -1.11 23.08
CA GLY A 375 22.93 -2.34 22.27
C GLY A 375 21.75 -2.49 21.29
N LEU A 376 20.89 -1.48 21.13
CA LEU A 376 19.80 -1.52 20.14
C LEU A 376 20.32 -1.68 18.70
N ALA A 377 21.57 -1.26 18.43
CA ALA A 377 22.25 -1.52 17.16
C ALA A 377 22.40 -3.02 16.83
N ASP A 378 22.44 -3.90 17.84
CA ASP A 378 22.56 -5.36 17.65
C ASP A 378 21.23 -6.02 17.29
N LEU A 379 20.11 -5.33 17.56
CA LEU A 379 18.79 -5.72 17.10
C LEU A 379 18.53 -5.26 15.66
N SER A 380 19.43 -4.44 15.11
CA SER A 380 19.34 -3.99 13.73
C SER A 380 19.79 -5.10 12.78
N PRO A 381 19.08 -5.28 11.66
CA PRO A 381 19.51 -6.18 10.57
C PRO A 381 20.64 -5.59 9.71
N LEU A 382 21.09 -4.37 10.01
CA LEU A 382 22.27 -3.76 9.38
C LEU A 382 23.55 -4.41 9.92
N ARG A 383 24.63 -4.42 9.11
CA ARG A 383 25.98 -4.60 9.67
C ARG A 383 26.79 -3.34 9.57
N TRP A 384 27.60 -3.15 10.60
CA TRP A 384 28.44 -2.00 10.82
C TRP A 384 29.85 -2.36 10.35
N THR A 385 30.38 -1.65 9.37
CA THR A 385 31.69 -1.93 8.76
C THR A 385 32.54 -0.67 8.69
N ASP A 386 33.86 -0.84 8.76
CA ASP A 386 34.80 0.28 8.67
C ASP A 386 34.96 0.82 7.25
N GLU A 387 35.49 2.04 7.13
CA GLU A 387 35.61 2.77 5.87
C GLU A 387 36.39 1.99 4.80
N LYS A 388 37.36 1.19 5.24
CA LYS A 388 38.28 0.39 4.41
C LYS A 388 37.68 -0.94 3.93
N GLU A 389 36.65 -1.45 4.60
CA GLU A 389 36.03 -2.76 4.33
C GLU A 389 34.83 -2.66 3.37
N ASN A 390 34.36 -1.44 3.11
CA ASN A 390 33.23 -1.15 2.22
C ASN A 390 33.74 -0.69 0.85
N ARG A 391 34.66 -1.48 0.28
CA ARG A 391 35.43 -1.17 -0.95
C ARG A 391 34.66 -1.30 -2.27
N ILE A 392 33.35 -1.49 -2.21
CA ILE A 392 32.55 -1.90 -3.37
C ILE A 392 31.53 -0.79 -3.65
N PHE A 393 31.23 -0.56 -4.93
CA PHE A 393 30.23 0.35 -5.51
C PHE A 393 30.73 1.68 -6.10
N ALA A 394 31.96 1.72 -6.59
CA ALA A 394 32.40 2.75 -7.55
C ALA A 394 32.68 2.08 -8.91
N GLU A 395 31.66 1.85 -9.75
CA GLU A 395 31.86 1.53 -11.18
C GLU A 395 30.73 2.14 -12.05
N ASP A 396 31.13 3.19 -12.80
CA ASP A 396 30.96 3.46 -14.23
C ASP A 396 29.58 3.63 -14.90
N GLY A 397 28.49 3.81 -14.13
CA GLY A 397 27.17 4.08 -14.71
C GLY A 397 26.39 5.22 -14.04
N THR A 398 26.89 6.46 -14.08
CA THR A 398 26.20 7.61 -13.46
C THR A 398 24.86 7.95 -14.10
N TYR A 399 24.63 7.53 -15.36
CA TYR A 399 23.41 7.79 -16.12
C TYR A 399 22.14 7.36 -15.36
N TRP A 400 22.16 6.19 -14.71
CA TRP A 400 20.99 5.67 -14.00
C TRP A 400 20.56 6.46 -12.79
N LEU A 401 21.51 7.03 -12.04
CA LEU A 401 21.20 7.85 -10.87
C LEU A 401 20.38 9.09 -11.25
N HIS A 402 20.63 9.63 -12.45
CA HIS A 402 19.93 10.81 -12.97
C HIS A 402 18.55 10.50 -13.58
N HIS A 403 18.26 9.23 -13.91
CA HIS A 403 17.04 8.82 -14.62
C HIS A 403 16.17 7.80 -13.85
N ASP A 404 16.61 7.29 -12.70
CA ASP A 404 15.78 6.43 -11.83
C ASP A 404 14.67 7.27 -11.16
N SER A 405 13.50 7.28 -11.76
CA SER A 405 12.32 8.00 -11.28
C SER A 405 11.87 7.56 -9.88
N TYR A 406 12.14 6.32 -9.47
CA TYR A 406 11.85 5.86 -8.11
C TYR A 406 12.84 6.42 -7.10
N TYR A 407 14.12 6.46 -7.45
CA TYR A 407 15.13 7.10 -6.61
C TYR A 407 14.84 8.59 -6.45
N LEU A 408 14.55 9.30 -7.53
CA LEU A 408 14.21 10.73 -7.48
C LEU A 408 12.97 10.98 -6.62
N ARG A 409 11.92 10.15 -6.74
CA ARG A 409 10.74 10.23 -5.87
C ARG A 409 11.05 9.95 -4.40
N ASP A 410 11.92 8.97 -4.12
CA ASP A 410 12.34 8.66 -2.75
C ASP A 410 13.12 9.85 -2.16
N VAL A 411 14.01 10.50 -2.93
CA VAL A 411 14.73 11.71 -2.53
C VAL A 411 13.78 12.89 -2.33
N GLU A 412 12.83 13.10 -3.24
CA GLU A 412 11.80 14.13 -3.11
C GLU A 412 10.92 13.91 -1.88
N SER A 413 10.59 12.66 -1.53
CA SER A 413 9.84 12.35 -0.31
C SER A 413 10.62 12.76 0.96
N LEU A 414 11.95 12.59 0.94
CA LEU A 414 12.83 12.94 2.04
C LEU A 414 13.09 14.46 2.14
N PHE A 415 13.49 15.09 1.03
CA PHE A 415 13.96 16.48 0.96
C PHE A 415 12.90 17.49 0.49
N GLY A 416 11.90 17.06 -0.28
CA GLY A 416 10.71 17.85 -0.68
C GLY A 416 11.03 18.69 -1.88
N PRO A 417 10.54 19.94 -1.99
CA PRO A 417 11.12 20.88 -2.94
C PRO A 417 12.63 20.97 -2.67
N HIS A 418 13.44 20.58 -3.64
CA HIS A 418 14.89 20.53 -3.50
C HIS A 418 15.57 20.93 -4.80
N ASP A 419 16.80 21.47 -4.68
CA ASP A 419 17.60 21.87 -5.82
C ASP A 419 18.15 20.64 -6.54
N HIS A 420 17.35 20.07 -7.43
CA HIS A 420 17.93 19.55 -8.66
C HIS A 420 18.32 20.78 -9.47
N GLY A 421 19.61 21.10 -9.57
CA GLY A 421 20.04 22.12 -10.52
C GLY A 421 19.44 21.84 -11.90
N GLU A 422 19.09 22.87 -12.66
CA GLU A 422 18.51 22.79 -14.02
C GLU A 422 19.36 21.97 -15.02
N TYR A 423 20.54 21.51 -14.61
CA TYR A 423 21.46 20.66 -15.35
C TYR A 423 21.65 19.29 -14.67
N ARG A 424 20.61 18.44 -14.72
CA ARG A 424 20.65 17.06 -14.16
C ARG A 424 21.76 16.19 -14.75
N HIS A 425 22.14 16.41 -16.01
CA HIS A 425 23.08 15.57 -16.74
C HIS A 425 24.58 15.80 -16.42
N GLY A 426 24.91 16.75 -15.52
CA GLY A 426 26.30 17.12 -15.21
C GLY A 426 26.76 16.91 -13.76
N GLN A 427 25.87 16.50 -12.83
CA GLN A 427 26.26 16.31 -11.43
C GLN A 427 27.00 14.98 -11.24
N LYS A 428 28.26 15.04 -10.82
CA LYS A 428 29.02 13.82 -10.46
C LYS A 428 28.41 13.19 -9.20
N PRO A 429 28.13 11.88 -9.18
CA PRO A 429 27.76 11.19 -7.97
C PRO A 429 28.84 11.35 -6.90
N VAL A 430 28.40 11.40 -5.66
CA VAL A 430 29.27 11.47 -4.48
C VAL A 430 28.95 10.31 -3.54
N PRO A 431 29.88 9.90 -2.66
CA PRO A 431 29.64 8.80 -1.73
C PRO A 431 28.48 9.07 -0.78
N CYS A 432 27.58 8.11 -0.65
CA CYS A 432 26.46 8.12 0.28
C CYS A 432 26.98 8.25 1.72
N ARG A 433 26.40 9.18 2.48
CA ARG A 433 26.80 9.47 3.85
C ARG A 433 26.67 8.28 4.80
N LEU A 434 25.75 7.33 4.52
CA LEU A 434 25.46 6.17 5.37
C LEU A 434 26.24 4.91 5.00
N CYS A 435 26.41 4.64 3.70
CA CYS A 435 26.97 3.38 3.22
C CYS A 435 28.09 3.50 2.19
N GLY A 436 28.40 4.70 1.70
CA GLY A 436 29.49 4.94 0.74
C GLY A 436 29.14 4.76 -0.75
N ARG A 437 27.99 4.15 -1.08
CA ARG A 437 27.53 3.99 -2.49
C ARG A 437 27.30 5.33 -3.19
N ASP A 438 27.46 5.37 -4.50
CA ASP A 438 27.16 6.55 -5.32
C ASP A 438 25.73 7.08 -5.09
N ALA A 439 25.65 8.40 -4.93
CA ALA A 439 24.44 9.13 -4.62
C ALA A 439 24.45 10.51 -5.28
N LEU A 440 23.27 11.01 -5.61
CA LEU A 440 23.10 12.41 -5.99
C LEU A 440 23.02 13.29 -4.75
N THR A 441 23.48 14.52 -4.92
CA THR A 441 23.39 15.52 -3.85
C THR A 441 22.04 16.23 -3.96
N ALA A 442 21.36 16.37 -2.83
CA ALA A 442 20.10 17.10 -2.70
C ALA A 442 20.23 18.18 -1.63
N THR A 443 19.68 19.37 -1.92
CA THR A 443 19.61 20.49 -0.99
C THR A 443 18.17 20.94 -0.87
N ARG A 444 17.64 20.95 0.37
CA ARG A 444 16.25 21.34 0.63
C ARG A 444 16.03 22.82 0.29
N ARG A 445 15.12 23.10 -0.65
CA ARG A 445 14.77 24.48 -1.03
C ARG A 445 14.03 25.14 0.13
N ALA A 446 14.29 26.42 0.32
CA ALA A 446 13.65 27.28 1.32
C ALA A 446 13.94 26.95 2.80
N GLU A 447 14.90 26.06 3.11
CA GLU A 447 15.41 25.89 4.48
C GLU A 447 16.69 26.73 4.68
N PRO A 448 16.66 27.77 5.54
CA PRO A 448 17.85 28.58 5.83
C PRO A 448 18.99 27.72 6.38
N GLY A 449 20.16 27.80 5.75
CA GLY A 449 21.35 27.05 6.17
C GLY A 449 21.37 25.57 5.78
N ALA A 450 20.43 25.11 4.95
CA ALA A 450 20.40 23.73 4.45
C ALA A 450 21.74 23.32 3.80
N LYS A 451 22.23 22.14 4.17
CA LYS A 451 23.42 21.55 3.56
C LYS A 451 23.02 20.63 2.41
N SER A 452 23.90 20.56 1.41
CA SER A 452 23.78 19.61 0.33
C SER A 452 24.20 18.22 0.83
N LEU A 453 23.27 17.27 0.86
CA LEU A 453 23.47 15.91 1.39
C LEU A 453 23.26 14.86 0.32
N ALA A 454 23.93 13.71 0.44
CA ALA A 454 23.86 12.64 -0.54
C ALA A 454 23.53 11.29 0.10
N TYR A 455 22.39 10.73 -0.30
CA TYR A 455 21.94 9.39 0.10
C TYR A 455 21.63 8.57 -1.15
N CYS A 456 22.22 7.38 -1.25
CA CYS A 456 22.02 6.52 -2.41
C CYS A 456 20.58 5.99 -2.47
N SER A 457 20.20 5.46 -3.63
CA SER A 457 18.85 4.90 -3.86
C SER A 457 18.45 3.84 -2.82
N GLY A 458 19.39 2.99 -2.41
CA GLY A 458 19.15 1.99 -1.37
C GLY A 458 18.83 2.61 -0.01
N CYS A 459 19.64 3.56 0.46
CA CYS A 459 19.44 4.21 1.75
C CYS A 459 18.17 5.07 1.76
N ALA A 460 17.95 5.85 0.70
CA ALA A 460 16.74 6.66 0.54
C ALA A 460 15.48 5.78 0.61
N ARG A 461 15.44 4.71 -0.18
CA ARG A 461 14.30 3.79 -0.21
C ARG A 461 14.03 3.09 1.11
N LYS A 462 15.07 2.72 1.85
CA LYS A 462 14.90 2.11 3.18
C LYS A 462 14.39 3.11 4.20
N ALA A 463 14.82 4.37 4.15
CA ALA A 463 14.27 5.41 5.01
C ALA A 463 12.79 5.67 4.69
N VAL A 464 12.43 5.78 3.41
CA VAL A 464 11.04 5.97 2.98
C VAL A 464 10.16 4.76 3.34
N LYS A 465 10.57 3.54 2.94
CA LYS A 465 9.74 2.33 2.98
C LYS A 465 9.96 1.41 4.19
N GLY A 466 10.86 1.78 5.09
CA GLY A 466 11.22 0.98 6.27
C GLY A 466 11.98 -0.32 5.94
N PHE A 467 12.71 -0.79 6.93
CA PHE A 467 13.37 -2.10 6.99
C PHE A 467 12.49 -3.11 7.71
N LEU A 468 11.93 -2.70 8.85
CA LEU A 468 11.17 -3.57 9.74
C LEU A 468 9.73 -3.72 9.24
N VAL A 469 9.26 -4.96 9.23
CA VAL A 469 7.90 -5.33 8.82
C VAL A 469 7.35 -6.22 9.91
N ASP A 470 6.25 -5.80 10.56
CA ASP A 470 5.55 -6.64 11.53
C ASP A 470 4.91 -7.84 10.81
N ARG A 471 5.33 -9.05 11.19
CA ARG A 471 4.84 -10.31 10.61
C ARG A 471 3.80 -10.99 11.48
N GLY A 472 3.32 -10.34 12.54
CA GLY A 472 2.38 -10.98 13.45
C GLY A 472 3.05 -11.97 14.40
N CYS A 473 4.35 -11.80 14.65
CA CYS A 473 5.11 -12.49 15.69
C CYS A 473 5.87 -11.46 16.52
N ASP A 474 6.28 -11.85 17.73
CA ASP A 474 7.13 -11.03 18.58
C ASP A 474 8.56 -11.13 18.05
N GLU A 475 8.93 -10.13 17.26
CA GLU A 475 10.24 -10.05 16.63
C GLU A 475 11.26 -9.42 17.59
N SER A 476 12.49 -9.92 17.60
CA SER A 476 13.54 -9.45 18.51
C SER A 476 13.90 -7.96 18.32
N TRP A 477 13.55 -7.37 17.19
CA TRP A 477 13.77 -5.95 16.88
C TRP A 477 12.70 -5.01 17.45
N GLU A 478 11.65 -5.50 18.12
CA GLU A 478 10.59 -4.66 18.68
C GLU A 478 11.11 -3.50 19.57
N PRO A 479 12.06 -3.70 20.51
CA PRO A 479 12.60 -2.60 21.32
C PRO A 479 13.27 -1.50 20.48
N LEU A 480 13.93 -1.89 19.39
CA LEU A 480 14.54 -0.96 18.44
C LEU A 480 13.47 -0.15 17.69
N ALA A 481 12.40 -0.81 17.24
CA ALA A 481 11.28 -0.14 16.58
C ALA A 481 10.58 0.86 17.51
N VAL A 482 10.29 0.48 18.75
CA VAL A 482 9.70 1.35 19.77
C VAL A 482 10.57 2.57 20.03
N TRP A 483 11.87 2.37 20.23
CA TRP A 483 12.80 3.47 20.45
C TRP A 483 12.85 4.41 19.22
N CYS A 484 12.95 3.87 18.01
CA CYS A 484 12.94 4.69 16.78
C CYS A 484 11.65 5.49 16.60
N LEU A 485 10.48 4.91 16.93
CA LEU A 485 9.20 5.62 16.93
C LEU A 485 9.20 6.80 17.93
N GLN A 486 9.73 6.60 19.13
CA GLN A 486 9.86 7.67 20.12
C GLN A 486 10.79 8.80 19.63
N GLN A 487 11.90 8.44 18.99
CA GLN A 487 12.81 9.44 18.43
C GLN A 487 12.19 10.22 17.27
N LEU A 488 11.44 9.54 16.40
CA LEU A 488 10.71 10.18 15.31
C LEU A 488 9.63 11.12 15.85
N ALA A 489 8.92 10.72 16.90
CA ALA A 489 7.92 11.57 17.54
C ALA A 489 8.54 12.81 18.18
N ALA A 490 9.70 12.66 18.82
CA ALA A 490 10.45 13.80 19.37
C ALA A 490 10.93 14.77 18.27
N GLU A 491 11.36 14.24 17.11
CA GLU A 491 11.75 15.05 15.95
C GLU A 491 10.56 15.86 15.39
N LEU A 492 9.35 15.29 15.42
CA LEU A 492 8.14 15.88 14.87
C LEU A 492 7.30 16.66 15.91
N GLY A 493 7.70 16.68 17.18
CA GLY A 493 6.93 17.32 18.25
C GLY A 493 5.65 16.58 18.66
N GLY A 494 5.46 15.32 18.27
CA GLY A 494 4.26 14.55 18.60
C GLY A 494 4.15 13.21 17.87
N PRO A 495 3.08 12.42 18.10
CA PRO A 495 2.90 11.12 17.44
C PRO A 495 2.88 11.26 15.90
N PRO A 496 3.75 10.55 15.16
CA PRO A 496 3.83 10.67 13.70
C PRO A 496 2.62 10.04 13.01
N SER A 497 2.10 10.72 11.97
CA SER A 497 1.31 10.06 10.93
C SER A 497 2.22 9.29 9.96
N GLN A 498 1.66 8.31 9.24
CA GLN A 498 2.45 7.54 8.27
C GLN A 498 3.00 8.39 7.12
N ALA A 499 2.27 9.43 6.72
CA ALA A 499 2.67 10.34 5.64
C ALA A 499 3.87 11.22 6.03
N GLN A 500 4.06 11.49 7.32
CA GLN A 500 5.18 12.31 7.83
C GLN A 500 6.49 11.52 7.91
N ILE A 501 6.44 10.19 7.96
CA ILE A 501 7.64 9.37 8.24
C ILE A 501 8.75 9.63 7.21
N PRO A 502 8.50 9.67 5.88
CA PRO A 502 9.58 9.87 4.92
C PRO A 502 10.26 11.24 5.04
N ARG A 503 9.56 12.28 5.48
CA ARG A 503 10.02 13.68 5.43
C ARG A 503 11.15 13.95 6.42
N LEU A 504 12.29 14.49 5.99
CA LEU A 504 13.31 15.01 6.91
C LEU A 504 12.88 16.40 7.44
N VAL A 505 12.95 16.60 8.76
CA VAL A 505 12.54 17.88 9.39
C VAL A 505 13.58 18.98 9.15
N SER A 506 14.87 18.64 9.25
CA SER A 506 15.97 19.57 8.96
C SER A 506 17.14 18.89 8.26
N THR A 507 17.80 19.64 7.37
CA THR A 507 19.07 19.26 6.72
C THR A 507 20.20 20.25 7.01
N VAL A 508 20.08 21.09 8.04
CA VAL A 508 21.14 22.04 8.45
C VAL A 508 22.34 21.30 9.05
N GLU A 509 22.10 20.30 9.90
CA GLU A 509 23.14 19.51 10.56
C GLU A 509 23.24 18.11 9.93
N PRO A 510 24.31 17.80 9.17
CA PRO A 510 24.43 16.54 8.44
C PRO A 510 24.37 15.30 9.33
N ALA A 511 24.94 15.35 10.55
CA ALA A 511 24.89 14.22 11.48
C ALA A 511 23.47 13.94 11.99
N ALA A 512 22.67 15.00 12.21
CA ALA A 512 21.27 14.88 12.59
C ALA A 512 20.44 14.28 11.46
N ALA A 513 20.71 14.66 10.20
CA ALA A 513 20.06 14.06 9.03
C ALA A 513 20.42 12.57 8.87
N ASP A 514 21.68 12.19 9.08
CA ASP A 514 22.11 10.79 9.04
C ASP A 514 21.39 9.94 10.11
N ARG A 515 21.26 10.49 11.33
CA ARG A 515 20.48 9.89 12.42
C ARG A 515 19.00 9.74 12.04
N ALA A 516 18.40 10.79 11.51
CA ALA A 516 17.00 10.85 11.08
C ALA A 516 16.68 9.79 10.01
N MET A 517 17.61 9.58 9.07
CA MET A 517 17.52 8.51 8.06
C MET A 517 17.50 7.12 8.69
N LEU A 518 18.45 6.83 9.60
CA LEU A 518 18.56 5.53 10.26
C LEU A 518 17.36 5.22 11.16
N ILE A 519 16.81 6.21 11.85
CA ILE A 519 15.56 6.08 12.61
C ILE A 519 14.42 5.66 11.67
N ARG A 520 14.22 6.38 10.56
CA ARG A 520 13.15 6.11 9.58
C ARG A 520 13.24 4.72 8.95
N MET A 521 14.46 4.21 8.75
CA MET A 521 14.70 2.83 8.32
C MET A 521 14.17 1.80 9.32
N HIS A 522 14.20 2.09 10.62
CA HIS A 522 13.80 1.13 11.66
C HIS A 522 12.39 1.39 12.23
N VAL A 523 11.66 2.37 11.69
CA VAL A 523 10.23 2.49 11.97
C VAL A 523 9.47 1.44 11.15
N PRO A 524 8.60 0.61 11.75
CA PRO A 524 7.83 -0.40 11.03
C PRO A 524 6.93 0.24 9.95
N ARG A 525 6.76 -0.44 8.81
CA ARG A 525 5.74 -0.08 7.81
C ARG A 525 4.73 -1.20 7.67
N ALA A 526 3.45 -0.85 7.54
CA ALA A 526 2.41 -1.80 7.21
C ALA A 526 2.61 -2.25 5.75
N ARG A 527 3.01 -3.50 5.55
CA ARG A 527 2.91 -4.15 4.24
C ARG A 527 1.89 -5.27 4.36
N VAL A 528 0.82 -5.19 3.59
CA VAL A 528 -0.12 -6.30 3.44
C VAL A 528 0.64 -7.44 2.79
N ARG A 529 0.90 -8.52 3.52
CA ARG A 529 1.47 -9.76 2.95
C ARG A 529 0.45 -10.88 3.02
N ARG A 530 0.47 -11.76 2.00
CA ARG A 530 -0.27 -13.03 1.98
C ARG A 530 0.16 -13.85 3.20
N ALA A 531 -0.82 -14.43 3.90
CA ALA A 531 -0.56 -15.36 4.98
C ALA A 531 0.26 -16.55 4.44
N VAL A 532 1.32 -16.94 5.15
CA VAL A 532 1.96 -18.23 4.91
C VAL A 532 1.09 -19.27 5.61
N ALA A 533 0.66 -20.29 4.86
CA ALA A 533 -0.11 -21.39 5.42
C ALA A 533 0.70 -22.07 6.53
N GLY A 534 0.24 -21.98 7.79
CA GLY A 534 0.68 -22.88 8.87
C GLY A 534 1.20 -22.28 10.17
N ALA A 535 1.18 -20.96 10.40
CA ALA A 535 1.59 -20.41 11.70
C ALA A 535 0.47 -19.61 12.38
N GLU A 536 0.26 -19.86 13.67
CA GLU A 536 -0.57 -19.06 14.59
C GLU A 536 0.05 -17.66 14.77
N GLN A 537 0.00 -16.83 13.74
CA GLN A 537 0.47 -15.46 13.77
C GLN A 537 -0.65 -14.57 14.34
N ARG A 538 -0.31 -13.69 15.29
CA ARG A 538 -1.20 -12.58 15.65
C ARG A 538 -1.38 -11.68 14.43
N ALA A 539 -2.47 -10.91 14.37
CA ALA A 539 -2.56 -9.87 13.35
C ALA A 539 -1.33 -8.94 13.44
N PRO A 540 -0.70 -8.54 12.31
CA PRO A 540 0.25 -7.44 12.31
C PRO A 540 -0.37 -6.23 12.98
N LEU A 541 0.39 -5.54 13.82
CA LEU A 541 -0.08 -4.35 14.51
C LEU A 541 -0.41 -3.27 13.48
N ILE A 542 -1.57 -2.65 13.64
CA ILE A 542 -1.88 -1.44 12.90
C ILE A 542 -1.06 -0.27 13.44
N TRP A 543 -0.97 0.82 12.68
CA TRP A 543 -0.12 1.97 13.04
C TRP A 543 -0.40 2.52 14.45
N ALA A 544 -1.69 2.60 14.82
CA ALA A 544 -2.10 3.06 16.14
C ALA A 544 -1.58 2.15 17.27
N ASP A 545 -1.52 0.84 17.06
CA ASP A 545 -0.96 -0.08 18.04
C ASP A 545 0.54 0.12 18.22
N TRP A 546 1.27 0.37 17.13
CA TRP A 546 2.70 0.72 17.19
C TRP A 546 2.94 2.00 17.98
N LEU A 547 2.13 3.04 17.75
CA LEU A 547 2.20 4.29 18.52
C LEU A 547 1.86 4.08 20.00
N LYS A 548 0.86 3.24 20.29
CA LYS A 548 0.50 2.87 21.67
C LYS A 548 1.63 2.10 22.37
N ARG A 549 2.24 1.12 21.69
CA ARG A 549 3.41 0.39 22.22
C ARG A 549 4.60 1.30 22.47
N ALA A 550 4.77 2.33 21.64
CA ALA A 550 5.80 3.35 21.85
C ALA A 550 5.48 4.33 23.00
N GLY A 551 4.29 4.24 23.62
CA GLY A 551 3.83 5.15 24.66
C GLY A 551 3.43 6.53 24.14
N LEU A 552 3.22 6.67 22.83
CA LEU A 552 2.90 7.94 22.16
C LEU A 552 1.40 8.24 22.16
N LEU A 553 0.55 7.20 22.24
CA LEU A 553 -0.88 7.34 22.49
C LEU A 553 -1.13 6.99 23.96
N GLY A 554 -1.71 7.93 24.72
CA GLY A 554 -2.24 7.64 26.07
C GLY A 554 -3.38 6.63 26.02
N ASP A 555 -4.21 6.55 27.06
CA ASP A 555 -5.41 5.68 27.12
C ASP A 555 -6.55 6.13 26.17
N GLY A 556 -6.21 6.57 24.95
CA GLY A 556 -7.15 6.93 23.90
C GLY A 556 -7.93 5.71 23.40
N VAL A 557 -9.24 5.87 23.26
CA VAL A 557 -10.15 4.83 22.78
C VAL A 557 -10.24 4.92 21.26
N GLN A 558 -9.90 3.85 20.54
CA GLN A 558 -10.22 3.73 19.13
C GLN A 558 -11.73 3.51 18.96
N LEU A 559 -12.38 4.36 18.17
CA LEU A 559 -13.78 4.19 17.76
C LEU A 559 -13.82 3.71 16.31
N ALA A 560 -14.96 3.13 15.89
CA ALA A 560 -15.15 2.61 14.54
C ALA A 560 -14.96 3.66 13.41
N ARG A 561 -14.91 4.95 13.76
CA ARG A 561 -14.47 6.07 12.91
C ARG A 561 -13.66 7.06 13.76
N GLY A 562 -12.34 7.10 13.58
CA GLY A 562 -11.45 8.08 14.23
C GLY A 562 -10.75 7.60 15.50
N THR A 563 -9.65 8.29 15.84
CA THR A 563 -8.87 8.09 17.08
C THR A 563 -9.18 9.23 18.02
N VAL A 564 -9.86 8.95 19.14
CA VAL A 564 -10.03 9.95 20.20
C VAL A 564 -8.83 9.85 21.14
N THR A 565 -8.13 10.96 21.33
CA THR A 565 -6.90 11.04 22.12
C THR A 565 -6.89 12.34 22.92
N VAL A 566 -6.01 12.43 23.91
CA VAL A 566 -5.81 13.63 24.71
C VAL A 566 -4.46 14.25 24.34
N ALA A 567 -4.42 15.57 24.14
CA ALA A 567 -3.19 16.35 23.92
C ALA A 567 -2.43 16.57 25.24
N SER A 568 -1.22 17.10 25.15
CA SER A 568 -0.26 17.27 26.24
C SER A 568 -0.71 18.24 27.33
N ASP A 569 -1.57 19.20 26.99
CA ASP A 569 -2.21 20.14 27.91
C ASP A 569 -3.54 19.62 28.50
N GLY A 570 -4.01 18.47 28.05
CA GLY A 570 -5.26 17.84 28.50
C GLY A 570 -6.46 18.06 27.58
N HIS A 571 -6.32 18.72 26.43
CA HIS A 571 -7.41 18.88 25.47
C HIS A 571 -7.83 17.55 24.82
N LEU A 572 -9.13 17.39 24.60
CA LEU A 572 -9.69 16.21 23.95
C LEU A 572 -9.68 16.40 22.42
N CYS A 573 -8.93 15.56 21.72
CA CYS A 573 -8.81 15.59 20.26
C CYS A 573 -9.54 14.40 19.64
N ARG A 574 -10.29 14.65 18.57
CA ARG A 574 -11.08 13.64 17.83
C ARG A 574 -10.31 13.02 16.67
N SER A 575 -9.11 13.55 16.39
CA SER A 575 -8.19 13.01 15.39
C SER A 575 -6.73 13.14 15.85
N LEU A 576 -5.85 12.35 15.22
CA LEU A 576 -4.40 12.49 15.39
C LEU A 576 -3.87 13.82 14.82
N LEU A 577 -4.52 14.33 13.76
CA LEU A 577 -4.23 15.65 13.20
C LEU A 577 -4.48 16.74 14.24
N GLU A 578 -5.66 16.69 14.89
CA GLU A 578 -6.00 17.66 15.92
C GLU A 578 -5.02 17.65 17.08
N ARG A 579 -4.70 16.45 17.58
CA ARG A 579 -3.74 16.32 18.67
C ARG A 579 -2.38 16.89 18.32
N HIS A 580 -1.91 16.66 17.10
CA HIS A 580 -0.58 17.12 16.68
C HIS A 580 -0.52 18.65 16.60
N ILE A 581 -1.58 19.29 16.13
CA ILE A 581 -1.68 20.76 16.11
C ILE A 581 -1.74 21.29 17.53
N ASP A 582 -2.58 20.71 18.38
CA ASP A 582 -2.74 21.11 19.78
C ASP A 582 -1.44 20.97 20.59
N ASP A 583 -0.77 19.81 20.49
CA ASP A 583 0.55 19.55 21.07
C ASP A 583 1.59 20.58 20.58
N PHE A 584 1.55 20.95 19.30
CA PHE A 584 2.44 21.97 18.74
C PHE A 584 2.16 23.37 19.30
N LEU A 585 0.89 23.79 19.37
CA LEU A 585 0.51 25.10 19.92
C LEU A 585 0.97 25.21 21.38
N THR A 586 0.71 24.18 22.19
CA THR A 586 1.15 24.10 23.58
C THR A 586 2.67 24.10 23.72
N ALA A 587 3.40 23.29 22.93
CA ALA A 587 4.85 23.22 23.00
C ALA A 587 5.56 24.54 22.64
N ASN A 588 4.93 25.36 21.79
CA ASN A 588 5.45 26.66 21.38
C ASN A 588 4.87 27.84 22.20
N GLY A 589 4.10 27.57 23.25
CA GLY A 589 3.53 28.60 24.12
C GLY A 589 2.48 29.47 23.43
N ILE A 590 1.84 28.96 22.37
CA ILE A 590 0.75 29.65 21.68
C ILE A 590 -0.53 29.35 22.44
N ALA A 591 -1.06 30.36 23.13
CA ALA A 591 -2.33 30.26 23.84
C ALA A 591 -3.50 30.06 22.87
N HIS A 592 -4.38 29.11 23.20
CA HIS A 592 -5.50 28.73 22.36
C HIS A 592 -6.70 28.21 23.18
N GLU A 593 -7.91 28.48 22.70
CA GLU A 593 -9.19 27.94 23.20
C GLU A 593 -9.72 26.88 22.24
N VAL A 594 -10.18 25.73 22.76
CA VAL A 594 -10.72 24.61 21.97
C VAL A 594 -12.24 24.71 21.74
N GLU A 595 -12.69 24.30 20.55
CA GLU A 595 -14.09 24.31 20.13
C GLU A 595 -14.86 25.67 20.29
N PRO A 596 -14.27 26.83 19.93
CA PRO A 596 -14.96 28.12 20.00
C PRO A 596 -16.12 28.19 18.98
N TYR A 597 -17.15 28.98 19.29
CA TYR A 597 -18.28 29.19 18.38
C TYR A 597 -17.95 30.20 17.28
N TRP A 598 -18.23 29.82 16.02
CA TRP A 598 -18.30 30.79 14.93
C TRP A 598 -19.44 31.79 15.17
N PRO A 599 -19.30 33.07 14.77
CA PRO A 599 -20.37 34.05 14.85
C PRO A 599 -21.64 33.61 14.11
N TYR A 600 -22.79 34.03 14.61
CA TYR A 600 -24.06 33.78 13.95
C TYR A 600 -24.11 34.47 12.58
N ASP A 601 -24.55 33.73 11.56
CA ASP A 601 -24.83 34.25 10.22
C ASP A 601 -26.13 33.63 9.71
N PRO A 602 -27.08 34.43 9.20
CA PRO A 602 -28.41 33.95 8.81
C PRO A 602 -28.40 32.96 7.64
N ASP A 603 -27.35 32.95 6.81
CA ASP A 603 -27.21 32.06 5.66
C ASP A 603 -26.18 30.95 5.95
N LEU A 604 -25.04 31.33 6.54
CA LEU A 604 -23.86 30.50 6.67
C LEU A 604 -23.64 29.95 8.09
N ASN A 605 -24.35 30.38 9.13
CA ASN A 605 -24.21 29.78 10.46
C ASN A 605 -25.45 29.94 11.35
N THR A 606 -26.51 29.21 11.00
CA THR A 606 -27.78 29.18 11.74
C THR A 606 -27.82 28.14 12.87
N THR A 607 -26.89 27.18 12.86
CA THR A 607 -26.92 25.99 13.73
C THR A 607 -25.79 25.93 14.76
N GLY A 608 -24.89 26.93 14.79
CA GLY A 608 -23.78 27.00 15.75
C GLY A 608 -22.57 26.17 15.35
N LEU A 609 -21.93 26.52 14.22
CA LEU A 609 -20.64 26.00 13.81
C LEU A 609 -19.58 26.29 14.87
N ARG A 610 -18.62 25.38 15.01
CA ARG A 610 -17.48 25.52 15.91
C ARG A 610 -16.18 25.34 15.15
N ALA A 611 -15.17 26.12 15.53
CA ALA A 611 -13.81 25.94 15.06
C ALA A 611 -13.09 24.90 15.90
N ASP A 612 -11.90 24.50 15.48
CA ASP A 612 -11.10 23.60 16.31
C ASP A 612 -10.35 24.40 17.38
N TRP A 613 -9.74 25.54 17.01
CA TRP A 613 -9.13 26.46 17.98
C TRP A 613 -9.37 27.95 17.69
N LEU A 614 -9.29 28.77 18.73
CA LEU A 614 -9.19 30.24 18.70
C LEU A 614 -7.89 30.67 19.38
N LEU A 615 -7.07 31.45 18.69
CA LEU A 615 -5.85 32.06 19.24
C LEU A 615 -6.15 33.40 19.93
N ASP A 616 -5.25 33.84 20.81
CA ASP A 616 -5.40 35.08 21.61
C ASP A 616 -5.64 36.36 20.78
N ASP A 617 -5.19 36.41 19.53
CA ASP A 617 -5.38 37.57 18.64
C ASP A 617 -6.72 37.55 17.88
N GLY A 618 -7.59 36.57 18.16
CA GLY A 618 -8.87 36.40 17.47
C GLY A 618 -8.80 35.52 16.22
N THR A 619 -7.65 34.90 15.92
CA THR A 619 -7.49 34.02 14.76
C THR A 619 -8.11 32.65 15.01
N TYR A 620 -8.88 32.16 14.04
CA TYR A 620 -9.48 30.83 14.06
C TYR A 620 -8.55 29.83 13.37
N VAL A 621 -8.44 28.63 13.93
CA VAL A 621 -7.64 27.53 13.37
C VAL A 621 -8.53 26.31 13.16
N GLU A 622 -8.38 25.65 12.01
CA GLU A 622 -9.16 24.47 11.62
C GLU A 622 -8.25 23.34 11.11
N ALA A 623 -8.48 22.13 11.59
CA ALA A 623 -7.82 20.90 11.19
C ALA A 623 -8.58 20.21 10.05
N TRP A 624 -8.10 20.37 8.81
CA TRP A 624 -8.70 19.81 7.61
C TRP A 624 -8.22 18.37 7.36
N GLY A 625 -8.85 17.41 8.03
CA GLY A 625 -8.45 16.00 8.00
C GLY A 625 -8.88 15.21 6.77
N LEU A 626 -9.94 15.62 6.04
CA LEU A 626 -10.54 14.87 4.93
C LEU A 626 -11.09 15.78 3.80
N PRO A 627 -10.26 16.63 3.16
CA PRO A 627 -10.73 17.63 2.19
C PRO A 627 -11.41 17.05 0.94
N ASP A 628 -11.13 15.79 0.59
CA ASP A 628 -11.61 15.16 -0.65
C ASP A 628 -13.03 14.53 -0.55
N GLU A 629 -13.66 14.56 0.63
CA GLU A 629 -15.04 14.08 0.81
C GLU A 629 -16.05 15.21 0.49
N PRO A 630 -16.99 15.03 -0.45
CA PRO A 630 -17.86 16.13 -0.92
C PRO A 630 -18.66 16.84 0.18
N ALA A 631 -19.14 16.09 1.18
CA ALA A 631 -19.87 16.65 2.32
C ALA A 631 -18.97 17.41 3.32
N TYR A 632 -17.65 17.14 3.30
CA TYR A 632 -16.65 17.82 4.11
C TYR A 632 -16.17 19.09 3.40
N ALA A 633 -15.94 19.03 2.09
CA ALA A 633 -15.60 20.18 1.25
C ALA A 633 -16.63 21.32 1.39
N SER A 634 -17.93 21.02 1.36
CA SER A 634 -18.98 22.04 1.55
C SER A 634 -18.95 22.69 2.95
N LYS A 635 -18.49 21.99 3.99
CA LYS A 635 -18.32 22.58 5.34
C LYS A 635 -17.07 23.46 5.42
N MET A 636 -15.99 23.05 4.75
CA MET A 636 -14.77 23.86 4.62
C MET A 636 -15.08 25.16 3.88
N GLU A 637 -15.68 25.08 2.70
CA GLU A 637 -16.08 26.25 1.89
C GLU A 637 -16.96 27.20 2.70
N ARG A 638 -17.96 26.67 3.41
CA ARG A 638 -18.86 27.45 4.26
C ARG A 638 -18.11 28.20 5.38
N LYS A 639 -17.12 27.58 6.03
CA LYS A 639 -16.30 28.21 7.07
C LYS A 639 -15.33 29.24 6.50
N VAL A 640 -14.75 28.98 5.33
CA VAL A 640 -13.91 29.94 4.60
C VAL A 640 -14.71 31.17 4.18
N GLU A 641 -15.92 30.98 3.65
CA GLU A 641 -16.81 32.08 3.27
C GLU A 641 -17.28 32.86 4.50
N LEU A 642 -17.62 32.18 5.59
CA LEU A 642 -17.99 32.82 6.85
C LEU A 642 -16.85 33.66 7.43
N ALA A 643 -15.61 33.17 7.37
CA ALA A 643 -14.42 33.92 7.77
C ALA A 643 -14.28 35.21 6.95
N ALA A 644 -14.42 35.11 5.63
CA ALA A 644 -14.35 36.26 4.73
C ALA A 644 -15.47 37.29 5.01
N ARG A 645 -16.71 36.84 5.24
CA ARG A 645 -17.85 37.73 5.55
C ARG A 645 -17.71 38.44 6.90
N THR A 646 -17.14 37.75 7.90
CA THR A 646 -17.02 38.26 9.28
C THR A 646 -15.71 38.98 9.55
N GLY A 647 -14.76 38.96 8.61
CA GLY A 647 -13.43 39.53 8.79
C GLY A 647 -12.54 38.74 9.76
N ILE A 648 -12.90 37.49 10.05
CA ILE A 648 -12.10 36.61 10.92
C ILE A 648 -10.91 36.07 10.14
N ARG A 649 -9.71 36.18 10.72
CA ARG A 649 -8.52 35.51 10.18
C ARG A 649 -8.65 34.00 10.42
N LEU A 650 -8.55 33.21 9.35
CA LEU A 650 -8.66 31.75 9.39
C LEU A 650 -7.35 31.10 8.95
N VAL A 651 -6.84 30.17 9.76
CA VAL A 651 -5.69 29.31 9.45
C VAL A 651 -6.19 27.88 9.27
N GLY A 652 -6.15 27.38 8.04
CA GLY A 652 -6.46 25.98 7.74
C GLY A 652 -5.19 25.14 7.77
N VAL A 653 -5.22 24.02 8.51
CA VAL A 653 -4.09 23.10 8.63
C VAL A 653 -4.51 21.71 8.16
N THR A 654 -3.83 21.19 7.15
CA THR A 654 -4.02 19.83 6.63
C THR A 654 -2.96 18.88 7.17
N SER A 655 -3.12 17.58 6.90
CA SER A 655 -2.06 16.59 7.21
C SER A 655 -0.72 16.87 6.53
N ALA A 656 -0.72 17.56 5.37
CA ALA A 656 0.50 17.92 4.65
C ALA A 656 1.28 19.05 5.34
N ASP A 657 0.58 19.90 6.09
CA ASP A 657 1.16 21.07 6.77
C ASP A 657 1.87 20.72 8.08
N LEU A 658 1.64 19.52 8.62
CA LEU A 658 2.20 19.12 9.92
C LEU A 658 3.74 19.15 9.97
N GLY A 659 4.40 18.88 8.84
CA GLY A 659 5.87 18.99 8.74
C GLY A 659 6.39 20.43 8.63
N ASN A 660 5.49 21.42 8.65
CA ASN A 660 5.76 22.83 8.39
C ASN A 660 5.06 23.77 9.39
N LEU A 661 4.57 23.26 10.53
CA LEU A 661 3.79 24.05 11.50
C LEU A 661 4.55 25.27 12.03
N HIS A 662 5.87 25.20 12.18
CA HIS A 662 6.70 26.34 12.55
C HIS A 662 6.59 27.52 11.58
N ASN A 663 6.41 27.25 10.28
CA ASN A 663 6.19 28.31 9.30
C ASN A 663 4.73 28.75 9.25
N VAL A 664 3.78 27.81 9.36
CA VAL A 664 2.33 28.10 9.41
C VAL A 664 2.02 29.06 10.57
N PHE A 665 2.58 28.79 11.75
CA PHE A 665 2.37 29.57 12.96
C PHE A 665 3.50 30.56 13.26
N ALA A 666 4.36 30.88 12.28
CA ALA A 666 5.52 31.75 12.49
C ALA A 666 5.17 33.11 13.13
N SER A 667 3.98 33.66 12.83
CA SER A 667 3.51 34.93 13.38
C SER A 667 3.21 34.90 14.89
N TRP A 668 3.02 33.72 15.50
CA TRP A 668 2.64 33.55 16.90
C TRP A 668 3.75 32.96 17.78
N ILE A 669 4.89 32.59 17.19
CA ILE A 669 6.06 32.09 17.94
C ILE A 669 6.86 33.31 18.41
N ILE A 670 6.71 33.71 19.68
CA ILE A 670 7.42 34.85 20.29
C ILE A 670 8.66 34.36 21.05
N GLY A 671 9.86 34.60 20.50
CA GLY A 671 11.15 34.42 21.21
C GLY A 671 11.53 32.95 21.51
N GLU A 672 12.82 32.71 21.81
CA GLU A 672 13.48 31.39 21.72
C GLU A 672 12.65 30.18 22.23
N PRO A 673 12.72 29.02 21.54
CA PRO A 673 12.06 27.79 21.96
C PRO A 673 12.46 27.47 23.40
N ARG A 674 11.50 27.48 24.32
CA ARG A 674 11.75 26.99 25.68
C ARG A 674 12.05 25.49 25.57
N PRO A 675 13.20 25.01 26.08
CA PRO A 675 13.41 23.58 26.17
C PRO A 675 12.29 22.98 27.00
N VAL A 676 11.58 22.01 26.41
CA VAL A 676 10.69 21.11 27.14
C VAL A 676 11.49 20.60 28.35
N PRO A 677 10.96 20.68 29.58
CA PRO A 677 11.62 20.05 30.72
C PRO A 677 11.87 18.60 30.32
N SER A 678 13.14 18.24 30.18
CA SER A 678 13.51 16.82 30.05
C SER A 678 12.81 16.10 31.19
N VAL A 679 12.03 15.07 30.87
CA VAL A 679 11.63 14.09 31.87
C VAL A 679 12.94 13.55 32.41
N VAL A 680 13.36 14.07 33.56
CA VAL A 680 14.52 13.58 34.29
C VAL A 680 14.11 12.18 34.75
N PHE A 681 14.52 11.18 33.97
CA PHE A 681 14.59 9.82 34.48
C PHE A 681 15.39 9.87 35.78
N GLY A 682 14.75 9.44 36.87
CA GLY A 682 15.30 9.51 38.21
C GLY A 682 16.73 8.98 38.26
N LYS A 683 17.56 9.64 39.05
CA LYS A 683 18.91 9.16 39.39
C LYS A 683 18.85 7.71 39.89
N PRO A 684 19.90 6.89 39.69
CA PRO A 684 19.88 5.44 39.94
C PRO A 684 19.68 4.99 41.40
N ASP A 685 19.63 5.92 42.36
CA ASP A 685 19.71 5.62 43.80
C ASP A 685 18.46 6.09 44.57
N ASP A 686 17.23 5.77 44.11
CA ASP A 686 16.04 5.87 44.98
C ASP A 686 15.90 4.58 45.81
N PRO A 687 16.04 4.64 47.16
CA PRO A 687 15.90 3.48 48.04
C PRO A 687 14.51 2.82 48.01
N ARG A 688 13.50 3.42 47.35
CA ARG A 688 12.17 2.83 47.14
C ARG A 688 12.15 1.71 46.08
N LEU A 689 13.20 1.60 45.25
CA LEU A 689 13.33 0.55 44.22
C LEU A 689 13.95 -0.76 44.74
N GLN A 690 14.36 -0.84 46.00
CA GLN A 690 14.97 -2.03 46.61
C GLN A 690 14.00 -2.88 47.45
N ARG A 691 12.70 -2.88 47.15
CA ARG A 691 11.80 -3.90 47.73
C ARG A 691 11.86 -5.19 46.90
N PRO A 692 12.17 -6.36 47.49
CA PRO A 692 12.17 -7.62 46.75
C PRO A 692 10.78 -7.91 46.18
N ARG A 693 10.73 -8.31 44.91
CA ARG A 693 9.53 -8.87 44.28
C ARG A 693 9.06 -10.06 45.12
N LYS A 694 7.78 -10.06 45.54
CA LYS A 694 7.12 -11.28 46.01
C LYS A 694 7.07 -12.28 44.85
N PRO A 695 7.49 -13.55 45.03
CA PRO A 695 7.37 -14.57 43.99
C PRO A 695 5.91 -15.01 43.85
N GLY A 696 5.40 -15.01 42.62
CA GLY A 696 4.12 -15.63 42.27
C GLY A 696 3.13 -14.70 41.57
N SER A 697 3.27 -14.54 40.26
CA SER A 697 2.17 -14.13 39.37
C SER A 697 2.19 -15.02 38.12
N PRO A 698 1.10 -15.76 37.81
CA PRO A 698 1.01 -16.66 36.66
C PRO A 698 0.64 -15.94 35.36
N ALA A 699 0.79 -16.68 34.26
CA ALA A 699 0.59 -16.34 32.84
C ALA A 699 -0.85 -15.84 32.48
N PRO A 700 -1.09 -15.33 31.24
CA PRO A 700 -2.22 -14.46 30.92
C PRO A 700 -3.58 -15.19 30.98
N ARG A 701 -4.55 -14.51 31.61
CA ARG A 701 -5.87 -15.04 31.99
C ARG A 701 -6.83 -15.17 30.80
N ALA A 702 -7.43 -16.36 30.69
CA ALA A 702 -8.75 -16.57 30.11
C ALA A 702 -9.82 -15.73 30.84
N THR A 703 -10.87 -15.32 30.13
CA THR A 703 -11.99 -14.51 30.64
C THR A 703 -12.71 -15.22 31.77
N ASN A 704 -12.39 -14.85 33.01
CA ASN A 704 -12.97 -15.41 34.22
C ASN A 704 -14.11 -14.51 34.73
N PRO A 705 -15.37 -14.99 34.84
CA PRO A 705 -16.51 -14.20 35.31
C PRO A 705 -16.32 -13.56 36.69
N SER A 706 -15.45 -14.11 37.55
CA SER A 706 -15.18 -13.59 38.90
C SER A 706 -14.45 -12.24 38.90
N ALA A 707 -13.62 -11.95 37.90
CA ALA A 707 -12.86 -10.68 37.82
C ALA A 707 -13.78 -9.47 37.54
N ASN A 708 -14.90 -9.69 36.82
CA ASN A 708 -15.92 -8.68 36.60
C ASN A 708 -16.74 -8.41 37.88
N ALA A 709 -16.96 -9.43 38.73
CA ALA A 709 -17.65 -9.28 40.01
C ALA A 709 -16.82 -8.48 41.03
N GLU A 710 -15.50 -8.73 41.11
CA GLU A 710 -14.58 -7.97 41.99
C GLU A 710 -14.48 -6.49 41.58
N THR A 711 -14.37 -6.22 40.27
CA THR A 711 -14.31 -4.86 39.72
C THR A 711 -15.62 -4.10 40.00
N ARG A 712 -16.77 -4.79 39.92
CA ARG A 712 -18.09 -4.26 40.24
C ARG A 712 -18.26 -3.97 41.74
N ALA A 713 -17.87 -4.91 42.60
CA ALA A 713 -17.92 -4.72 44.06
C ALA A 713 -17.06 -3.52 44.49
N ALA A 714 -15.86 -3.37 43.93
CA ALA A 714 -14.99 -2.23 44.18
C ALA A 714 -15.62 -0.90 43.74
N ARG A 715 -16.42 -0.88 42.66
CA ARG A 715 -17.13 0.34 42.23
C ARG A 715 -18.31 0.67 43.15
N LEU A 716 -19.09 -0.33 43.58
CA LEU A 716 -20.20 -0.12 44.52
C LEU A 716 -19.71 0.39 45.88
N GLU A 717 -18.58 -0.12 46.35
CA GLU A 717 -17.92 0.38 47.56
C GLU A 717 -17.52 1.86 47.41
N ARG A 718 -16.95 2.24 46.27
CA ARG A 718 -16.63 3.65 45.98
C ARG A 718 -17.88 4.53 45.91
N CYS A 719 -19.00 4.06 45.35
CA CYS A 719 -20.26 4.79 45.37
C CYS A 719 -20.76 5.01 46.81
N ARG A 720 -20.75 3.96 47.65
CA ARG A 720 -21.17 4.06 49.06
C ARG A 720 -20.27 5.01 49.85
N ARG A 721 -18.95 4.90 49.69
CA ARG A 721 -17.98 5.77 50.36
C ARG A 721 -18.11 7.22 49.90
N ALA A 722 -18.34 7.48 48.62
CA ALA A 722 -18.56 8.84 48.12
C ALA A 722 -19.82 9.48 48.74
N VAL A 723 -20.93 8.74 48.86
CA VAL A 723 -22.15 9.23 49.52
C VAL A 723 -21.91 9.50 51.00
N ALA A 724 -21.25 8.59 51.73
CA ALA A 724 -20.92 8.78 53.15
C ALA A 724 -20.02 10.00 53.39
N LEU A 725 -19.01 10.23 52.54
CA LEU A 725 -18.15 11.41 52.63
C LEU A 725 -18.92 12.70 52.34
N GLN A 726 -19.90 12.67 51.43
CA GLN A 726 -20.77 13.82 51.17
C GLN A 726 -21.71 14.10 52.35
N GLU A 727 -22.26 13.06 52.99
CA GLU A 727 -23.10 13.20 54.19
C GLU A 727 -22.30 13.72 55.40
N ALA A 728 -21.00 13.40 55.47
CA ALA A 728 -20.06 13.97 56.44
C ALA A 728 -19.67 15.43 56.14
N GLY A 729 -20.28 16.08 55.13
CA GLY A 729 -20.10 17.50 54.82
C GLY A 729 -18.98 17.82 53.84
N MET A 730 -18.33 16.82 53.22
CA MET A 730 -17.30 17.07 52.22
C MET A 730 -17.88 17.55 50.88
N ASN A 731 -17.21 18.52 50.26
CA ASN A 731 -17.53 18.95 48.90
C ASN A 731 -16.91 17.99 47.85
N ARG A 732 -17.35 18.09 46.58
CA ARG A 732 -16.93 17.16 45.52
C ARG A 732 -15.42 17.16 45.25
N ALA A 733 -14.75 18.30 45.43
CA ALA A 733 -13.30 18.40 45.25
C ALA A 733 -12.54 17.67 46.37
N ALA A 734 -12.99 17.83 47.62
CA ALA A 734 -12.43 17.12 48.77
C ALA A 734 -12.66 15.60 48.68
N ILE A 735 -13.85 15.17 48.24
CA ILE A 735 -14.14 13.74 47.98
C ILE A 735 -13.25 13.20 46.86
N GLY A 736 -12.99 14.00 45.81
CA GLY A 736 -12.10 13.61 44.71
C GLY A 736 -10.66 13.42 45.16
N ALA A 737 -10.15 14.31 46.00
CA ALA A 737 -8.83 14.18 46.61
C ALA A 737 -8.72 12.93 47.50
N GLU A 738 -9.73 12.66 48.33
CA GLU A 738 -9.78 11.50 49.23
C GLU A 738 -9.87 10.15 48.47
N LEU A 739 -10.59 10.13 47.32
CA LEU A 739 -10.78 8.93 46.51
C LEU A 739 -9.78 8.80 45.34
N GLY A 740 -8.85 9.75 45.19
CA GLY A 740 -7.85 9.76 44.11
C GLY A 740 -8.45 9.90 42.70
N MET A 741 -9.49 10.72 42.54
CA MET A 741 -10.22 10.88 41.27
C MET A 741 -10.70 12.31 41.01
N GLY A 742 -10.89 12.66 39.73
CA GLY A 742 -11.36 13.98 39.32
C GLY A 742 -12.81 14.30 39.74
N PRO A 743 -13.19 15.58 39.82
CA PRO A 743 -14.50 16.03 40.32
C PRO A 743 -15.69 15.52 39.49
N ASP A 744 -15.52 15.29 38.19
CA ASP A 744 -16.56 14.70 37.33
C ASP A 744 -16.80 13.22 37.61
N ALA A 745 -15.75 12.46 37.95
CA ALA A 745 -15.88 11.07 38.37
C ALA A 745 -16.64 10.97 39.70
N VAL A 746 -16.37 11.88 40.64
CA VAL A 746 -17.11 12.00 41.91
C VAL A 746 -18.58 12.33 41.67
N LYS A 747 -18.88 13.26 40.75
CA LYS A 747 -20.26 13.61 40.38
C LYS A 747 -21.02 12.38 39.88
N ALA A 748 -20.39 11.55 39.04
CA ALA A 748 -21.00 10.32 38.55
C ALA A 748 -21.20 9.28 39.67
N LEU A 749 -20.21 9.10 40.57
CA LEU A 749 -20.33 8.18 41.71
C LEU A 749 -21.42 8.59 42.69
N LEU A 750 -21.56 9.89 43.00
CA LEU A 750 -22.61 10.39 43.89
C LEU A 750 -23.99 10.21 43.27
N ARG A 751 -24.14 10.46 41.96
CA ARG A 751 -25.40 10.26 41.23
C ARG A 751 -25.82 8.79 41.22
N ASP A 752 -24.88 7.87 41.00
CA ASP A 752 -25.14 6.44 41.02
C ASP A 752 -25.38 5.93 42.45
N GLY A 753 -24.55 6.34 43.41
CA GLY A 753 -24.62 5.92 44.82
C GLY A 753 -25.91 6.34 45.52
N LYS A 754 -26.38 7.58 45.30
CA LYS A 754 -27.66 8.04 45.85
C LYS A 754 -28.85 7.27 45.29
N PHE A 755 -28.82 7.00 43.99
CA PHE A 755 -29.85 6.18 43.35
C PHE A 755 -29.85 4.75 43.88
N TYR A 756 -28.68 4.13 44.10
CA TYR A 756 -28.62 2.77 44.66
C TYR A 756 -29.04 2.72 46.14
N ALA A 757 -28.81 3.77 46.91
CA ALA A 757 -29.24 3.84 48.31
C ALA A 757 -30.76 4.06 48.46
N ALA A 758 -31.38 4.78 47.53
CA ALA A 758 -32.82 5.04 47.51
C ALA A 758 -33.39 4.99 46.07
N PRO A 759 -33.58 3.80 45.47
CA PRO A 759 -34.00 3.67 44.07
C PRO A 759 -35.37 4.30 43.78
N ASP A 760 -36.23 4.38 44.80
CA ASP A 760 -37.55 4.99 44.69
C ASP A 760 -37.51 6.53 44.58
N SER A 761 -36.34 7.15 44.80
CA SER A 761 -36.17 8.60 44.58
C SER A 761 -36.20 9.00 43.10
N ASP A 762 -36.05 8.03 42.18
CA ASP A 762 -36.14 8.23 40.73
C ASP A 762 -36.96 7.09 40.09
N PRO A 763 -38.31 7.18 40.11
CA PRO A 763 -39.19 6.13 39.59
C PRO A 763 -38.98 5.82 38.11
N ALA A 764 -38.59 6.82 37.31
CA ALA A 764 -38.35 6.64 35.88
C ALA A 764 -37.07 5.83 35.61
N ARG A 765 -35.98 6.13 36.33
CA ARG A 765 -34.73 5.37 36.26
C ARG A 765 -34.90 3.96 36.81
N ARG A 766 -35.67 3.79 37.90
CA ARG A 766 -36.02 2.47 38.47
C ARG A 766 -36.81 1.61 37.47
N GLN A 767 -37.81 2.18 36.78
CA GLN A 767 -38.58 1.45 35.78
C GLN A 767 -37.71 0.99 34.61
N LEU A 768 -36.78 1.83 34.14
CA LEU A 768 -35.84 1.45 33.08
C LEU A 768 -34.87 0.34 33.51
N ALA A 769 -34.50 0.28 34.79
CA ALA A 769 -33.71 -0.81 35.34
C ALA A 769 -34.53 -2.12 35.41
N VAL A 770 -35.82 -2.06 35.78
CA VAL A 770 -36.74 -3.21 35.74
C VAL A 770 -36.87 -3.74 34.31
N ASP A 771 -37.12 -2.84 33.36
CA ASP A 771 -37.27 -3.18 31.94
C ASP A 771 -36.01 -3.85 31.37
N ALA A 772 -34.83 -3.35 31.75
CA ALA A 772 -33.55 -3.92 31.36
C ALA A 772 -33.33 -5.30 31.99
N HIS A 773 -33.71 -5.49 33.27
CA HIS A 773 -33.64 -6.80 33.93
C HIS A 773 -34.55 -7.83 33.26
N GLU A 774 -35.79 -7.46 32.93
CA GLU A 774 -36.70 -8.33 32.19
C GLU A 774 -36.14 -8.69 30.81
N ALA A 775 -35.58 -7.72 30.08
CA ALA A 775 -34.95 -7.98 28.79
C ALA A 775 -33.74 -8.94 28.91
N GLN A 776 -32.90 -8.76 29.92
CA GLN A 776 -31.80 -9.68 30.24
C GLN A 776 -32.31 -11.11 30.55
N SER A 777 -33.40 -11.23 31.32
CA SER A 777 -34.00 -12.53 31.67
C SER A 777 -34.51 -13.29 30.45
N ARG A 778 -34.92 -12.57 29.40
CA ARG A 778 -35.35 -13.12 28.09
C ARG A 778 -34.19 -13.37 27.12
N GLY A 779 -32.94 -13.20 27.57
CA GLY A 779 -31.74 -13.43 26.74
C GLY A 779 -31.43 -12.32 25.74
N MET A 780 -32.09 -11.15 25.85
CA MET A 780 -31.84 -10.01 24.97
C MET A 780 -30.47 -9.40 25.28
N THR A 781 -29.70 -9.03 24.25
CA THR A 781 -28.44 -8.30 24.45
C THR A 781 -28.69 -6.82 24.74
N LYS A 782 -27.71 -6.15 25.35
CA LYS A 782 -27.78 -4.69 25.64
C LYS A 782 -28.06 -3.86 24.39
N ASP A 783 -27.49 -4.22 23.24
CA ASP A 783 -27.72 -3.50 21.98
C ASP A 783 -29.11 -3.76 21.40
N GLN A 784 -29.64 -4.97 21.55
CA GLN A 784 -31.03 -5.27 21.19
C GLN A 784 -32.01 -4.49 22.07
N PHE A 785 -31.79 -4.41 23.39
CA PHE A 785 -32.61 -3.60 24.30
C PHE A 785 -32.54 -2.11 23.96
N ARG A 786 -31.34 -1.61 23.62
CA ARG A 786 -31.13 -0.22 23.17
C ARG A 786 -32.01 0.09 21.96
N GLN A 787 -32.03 -0.78 20.97
CA GLN A 787 -32.85 -0.62 19.76
C GLN A 787 -34.34 -0.70 20.09
N ALA A 788 -34.76 -1.69 20.88
CA ALA A 788 -36.17 -1.90 21.24
C ALA A 788 -36.78 -0.74 22.05
N ARG A 789 -35.97 -0.06 22.88
CA ARG A 789 -36.40 1.08 23.70
C ARG A 789 -35.99 2.45 23.13
N ALA A 790 -35.42 2.48 21.93
CA ALA A 790 -34.91 3.70 21.27
C ALA A 790 -34.01 4.57 22.18
N LEU A 791 -33.13 3.92 22.96
CA LEU A 791 -32.26 4.59 23.93
C LEU A 791 -30.93 5.02 23.31
N ALA A 792 -30.38 6.14 23.76
CA ALA A 792 -28.99 6.49 23.47
C ALA A 792 -28.02 5.45 24.08
N PRO A 793 -26.87 5.16 23.46
CA PRO A 793 -25.92 4.16 23.98
C PRO A 793 -25.51 4.34 25.45
N PRO A 794 -25.24 5.58 25.95
CA PRO A 794 -24.93 5.78 27.37
C PRO A 794 -26.10 5.44 28.29
N LYS A 795 -27.34 5.71 27.85
CA LYS A 795 -28.54 5.45 28.65
C LYS A 795 -28.84 3.95 28.72
N ALA A 796 -28.68 3.21 27.61
CA ALA A 796 -28.81 1.76 27.62
C ALA A 796 -27.74 1.10 28.51
N HIS A 797 -26.51 1.60 28.52
CA HIS A 797 -25.46 1.12 29.42
C HIS A 797 -25.78 1.42 30.90
N GLU A 798 -26.32 2.59 31.20
CA GLU A 798 -26.81 2.95 32.54
C GLU A 798 -27.94 2.01 33.01
N CYS A 799 -28.93 1.73 32.16
CA CYS A 799 -30.04 0.82 32.49
C CYS A 799 -29.56 -0.61 32.74
N TRP A 800 -28.64 -1.12 31.92
CA TRP A 800 -28.06 -2.47 32.09
C TRP A 800 -27.28 -2.57 33.41
N LYS A 801 -26.48 -1.54 33.72
CA LYS A 801 -25.71 -1.44 34.97
C LYS A 801 -26.63 -1.34 36.19
N ASP A 802 -27.68 -0.54 36.11
CA ASP A 802 -28.63 -0.34 37.21
C ASP A 802 -29.48 -1.59 37.45
N ALA A 803 -29.89 -2.29 36.37
CA ALA A 803 -30.55 -3.59 36.44
C ALA A 803 -29.67 -4.63 37.13
N ASP A 804 -28.40 -4.70 36.74
CA ASP A 804 -27.41 -5.59 37.32
C ASP A 804 -27.28 -5.36 38.85
N VAL A 805 -27.29 -4.09 39.29
CA VAL A 805 -27.13 -3.68 40.70
C VAL A 805 -28.39 -3.86 41.54
N LEU A 806 -29.58 -3.55 41.00
CA LEU A 806 -30.83 -3.58 41.74
C LEU A 806 -31.45 -4.99 41.85
N PHE A 807 -31.15 -5.88 40.90
CA PHE A 807 -31.80 -7.19 40.79
C PHE A 807 -30.80 -8.34 40.73
N GLU A 808 -29.74 -8.28 41.54
CA GLU A 808 -28.62 -9.24 41.57
C GLU A 808 -29.03 -10.67 41.16
N ARG A 809 -28.36 -11.23 40.14
CA ARG A 809 -28.41 -12.68 39.90
C ARG A 809 -27.80 -13.38 41.11
N HIS A 810 -28.63 -13.97 41.96
CA HIS A 810 -28.19 -15.07 42.81
C HIS A 810 -27.75 -16.20 41.87
N ALA A 811 -26.44 -16.33 41.66
CA ALA A 811 -25.88 -17.51 41.05
C ALA A 811 -26.05 -18.67 42.04
N GLY A 812 -27.06 -19.51 41.79
CA GLY A 812 -26.99 -20.94 42.07
C GLY A 812 -26.18 -21.63 41.00
#